data_AF-A0A166K056-F1
#
_entry.id   AF-A0A166K056-F1
#
_cell.length_a   1.000
_cell.length_b   1.000
_cell.length_c   1.000
_cell.angle_alpha   90.00
_cell.angle_beta   90.00
_cell.angle_gamma   90.00
#
_symmetry.space_group_name_H-M   'P 1'
#
loop_
_entity.id
_entity.type
_entity.pdbx_description
1 polymer ?
#
loop_
_entity_poly.entity_id
_entity_poly.type
_entity_poly.pdbx_seq_one_letter_code
_entity_poly.pdbx_strand_id
1 'polypeptide(L)'
;MAYAFCVLTVSDTASQHASADRSGPAIAEMLVHSGRFVLRDQRIVPDDEHAIRDVLASWTSFGFGADLVITTGGTGFGVRDRTPEAVTPLLQKHAPGLVHLLLASSLEKTPFGALSRPVAGTVNDTLVVTLPGSLKAVKEGVEVLLASGLVDHALDLIKGGSGETLHRSLAKGKQPEVAASLVFDATREERLEAERVVAEGFDVKSPPHTGVERAESEHTLETVSLGDSSETQDSSEPGTPHTAGTSVGAELQSMKEPGTPHAGNSSLAPASENAAPHHHHHHDASTHHIPEPRSILSHDPSLPPTARHRVSPYNLVSYEQATETIMNKLFPLSVEKKRVNPSLAGHVLAEDVYAPHNIPSTQTTSVDGYAILASTDGPGIYKVVTSATHKTLDPLPEGTIYRINTGGPLPVDTDAVIMVEDTHLISAAKDEDGNDAEELEIETLVSVPAGENVRQPGSDVKEGDLVLSKDSLLRSTGGEIGTLAFVGRTEVSVVRKPVVAILSTGNELVDLQDPVNIAQDEWGGIYDTNRPSLQAALEGLGYEVSDLGIVDDSIESHVSAIKRGLTKADVLLTTGGTSMGASDLLKPVIERHFGGSIHFGRVMVKPGKPTTFATLPVPDAPGVHKTLFALPGNPASALVMFHVFVVPALRRLGGYAPEQCHFPLVNVKIDVPMRLDLRVEFHRVVIRVENGGPRAYSTGGQRSSRVASLNGANGLVVLPKKTFGGFDVLEKDSEVQAMLIGELQMVQTRF
;
A
#
# COMPACT_ATOMS: atom_id res chain seq x y z
N MET A 1 36.01 11.81 -35.56
CA MET A 1 35.38 12.64 -36.62
C MET A 1 34.20 13.36 -35.97
N ALA A 2 33.71 14.45 -36.54
CA ALA A 2 32.45 15.05 -36.08
C ALA A 2 31.28 14.44 -36.85
N TYR A 3 30.13 14.28 -36.22
CA TYR A 3 28.91 13.76 -36.83
C TYR A 3 28.08 14.90 -37.44
N ALA A 4 27.55 14.71 -38.64
CA ALA A 4 26.66 15.68 -39.28
C ALA A 4 25.22 15.48 -38.78
N PHE A 5 24.52 16.54 -38.38
CA PHE A 5 23.12 16.41 -37.93
C PHE A 5 22.17 17.43 -38.57
N CYS A 6 20.89 17.09 -38.59
CA CYS A 6 19.82 17.98 -39.05
C CYS A 6 18.70 18.12 -38.00
N VAL A 7 17.99 19.25 -38.04
CA VAL A 7 16.91 19.56 -37.09
C VAL A 7 15.63 19.93 -37.83
N LEU A 8 14.56 19.17 -37.59
CA LEU A 8 13.23 19.42 -38.16
C LEU A 8 12.25 19.91 -37.10
N THR A 9 11.86 21.18 -37.18
CA THR A 9 10.75 21.69 -36.37
C THR A 9 9.42 21.41 -37.07
N VAL A 10 8.52 20.73 -36.39
CA VAL A 10 7.16 20.45 -36.84
C VAL A 10 6.22 21.38 -36.07
N SER A 11 5.65 22.37 -36.77
CA SER A 11 4.69 23.32 -36.19
C SER A 11 3.92 24.08 -37.28
N ASP A 12 2.60 23.96 -37.26
CA ASP A 12 1.69 24.82 -38.06
C ASP A 12 1.92 26.32 -37.84
N THR A 13 2.36 26.73 -36.64
CA THR A 13 2.61 28.15 -36.32
C THR A 13 3.98 28.60 -36.83
N ALA A 14 5.03 27.83 -36.57
CA ALA A 14 6.38 28.23 -36.94
C ALA A 14 6.66 28.08 -38.44
N SER A 15 5.97 27.18 -39.15
CA SER A 15 6.06 27.07 -40.61
C SER A 15 5.52 28.30 -41.34
N GLN A 16 4.60 29.04 -40.72
CA GLN A 16 4.11 30.33 -41.21
C GLN A 16 4.96 31.50 -40.70
N HIS A 17 5.44 31.43 -39.46
CA HIS A 17 6.20 32.47 -38.79
C HIS A 17 7.46 31.89 -38.14
N ALA A 18 8.56 31.81 -38.89
CA ALA A 18 9.79 31.13 -38.45
C ALA A 18 10.35 31.65 -37.11
N SER A 19 10.10 32.91 -36.75
CA SER A 19 10.48 33.50 -35.45
C SER A 19 9.73 32.91 -34.24
N ALA A 20 8.68 32.12 -34.45
CA ALA A 20 8.00 31.37 -33.41
C ALA A 20 8.74 30.06 -33.04
N ASP A 21 9.63 29.56 -33.90
CA ASP A 21 10.47 28.42 -33.53
C ASP A 21 11.57 28.86 -32.56
N ARG A 22 11.49 28.33 -31.34
CA ARG A 22 12.55 28.44 -30.33
C ARG A 22 13.21 27.09 -30.03
N SER A 23 12.59 25.99 -30.46
CA SER A 23 12.97 24.62 -30.12
C SER A 23 14.04 24.09 -31.08
N GLY A 24 13.86 24.30 -32.40
CA GLY A 24 14.84 23.92 -33.42
C GLY A 24 16.21 24.58 -33.21
N PRO A 25 16.28 25.92 -33.05
CA PRO A 25 17.55 26.61 -32.76
C PRO A 25 18.24 26.11 -31.49
N ALA A 26 17.47 25.75 -30.44
CA ALA A 26 18.04 25.24 -29.19
C ALA A 26 18.68 23.84 -29.36
N ILE A 27 18.07 22.95 -30.15
CA ILE A 27 18.67 21.64 -30.49
C ILE A 27 19.99 21.85 -31.24
N ALA A 28 19.97 22.73 -32.25
CA ALA A 28 21.14 23.05 -33.05
C ALA A 28 22.27 23.62 -32.20
N GLU A 29 21.96 24.56 -31.30
CA GLU A 29 22.91 25.16 -30.38
C GLU A 29 23.54 24.11 -29.44
N MET A 30 22.73 23.28 -28.78
CA MET A 30 23.21 22.31 -27.79
C MET A 30 24.09 21.21 -28.43
N LEU A 31 23.70 20.70 -29.59
CA LEU A 31 24.49 19.69 -30.30
C LEU A 31 25.83 20.26 -30.78
N VAL A 32 25.87 21.48 -31.34
CA VAL A 32 27.13 22.14 -31.73
C VAL A 32 28.03 22.40 -30.51
N HIS A 33 27.47 22.84 -29.38
CA HIS A 33 28.23 23.09 -28.15
C HIS A 33 28.90 21.85 -27.55
N SER A 34 28.42 20.64 -27.84
CA SER A 34 29.09 19.40 -27.43
C SER A 34 30.46 19.20 -28.09
N GLY A 35 30.76 19.92 -29.19
CA GLY A 35 31.99 19.78 -29.96
C GLY A 35 32.10 18.48 -30.79
N ARG A 36 31.07 17.62 -30.77
CA ARG A 36 31.02 16.35 -31.55
C ARG A 36 30.16 16.44 -32.80
N PHE A 37 29.27 17.41 -32.89
CA PHE A 37 28.26 17.50 -33.95
C PHE A 37 28.39 18.80 -34.76
N VAL A 38 28.10 18.71 -36.06
CA VAL A 38 28.07 19.85 -36.99
C VAL A 38 26.70 19.93 -37.63
N LEU A 39 26.03 21.08 -37.50
CA LEU A 39 24.71 21.30 -38.12
C LEU A 39 24.87 21.31 -39.63
N ARG A 40 24.09 20.48 -40.31
CA ARG A 40 24.10 20.33 -41.77
C ARG A 40 22.91 21.02 -42.44
N ASP A 41 21.72 20.88 -41.87
CA ASP A 41 20.49 21.53 -42.35
C ASP A 41 19.49 21.70 -41.20
N GLN A 42 18.65 22.73 -41.27
CA GLN A 42 17.56 22.97 -40.31
C GLN A 42 16.35 23.49 -41.08
N ARG A 43 15.19 22.87 -40.86
CA ARG A 43 13.94 23.22 -41.55
C ARG A 43 12.76 23.26 -40.58
N ILE A 44 11.74 24.00 -40.98
CA ILE A 44 10.45 24.07 -40.30
C ILE A 44 9.38 23.62 -41.30
N VAL A 45 8.49 22.73 -40.87
CA VAL A 45 7.35 22.21 -41.64
C VAL A 45 6.07 22.35 -40.82
N PRO A 46 4.89 22.45 -41.47
CA PRO A 46 3.61 22.33 -40.76
C PRO A 46 3.46 20.93 -40.16
N ASP A 47 2.45 20.77 -39.31
CA ASP A 47 2.05 19.47 -38.78
C ASP A 47 1.31 18.66 -39.86
N ASP A 48 2.06 18.23 -40.88
CA ASP A 48 1.59 17.46 -42.03
C ASP A 48 2.49 16.26 -42.32
N GLU A 49 1.87 15.11 -42.52
CA GLU A 49 2.55 13.82 -42.64
C GLU A 49 3.45 13.74 -43.89
N HIS A 50 3.06 14.37 -45.00
CA HIS A 50 3.83 14.38 -46.24
C HIS A 50 4.99 15.36 -46.13
N ALA A 51 4.74 16.58 -45.64
CA ALA A 51 5.78 17.60 -45.44
C ALA A 51 6.92 17.11 -44.52
N ILE A 52 6.58 16.36 -43.46
CA ILE A 52 7.57 15.74 -42.56
C ILE A 52 8.34 14.64 -43.29
N ARG A 53 7.65 13.72 -43.99
CA ARG A 53 8.30 12.61 -44.72
C ARG A 53 9.21 13.08 -45.84
N ASP A 54 8.82 14.09 -46.61
CA ASP A 54 9.61 14.61 -47.74
C ASP A 54 10.96 15.18 -47.27
N VAL A 55 10.97 15.89 -46.13
CA VAL A 55 12.22 16.40 -45.54
C VAL A 55 13.08 15.27 -44.99
N LEU A 56 12.48 14.31 -44.28
CA LEU A 56 13.23 13.16 -43.74
C LEU A 56 13.83 12.31 -44.86
N ALA A 57 13.03 11.95 -45.87
CA ALA A 57 13.51 11.19 -47.04
C ALA A 57 14.61 11.93 -47.81
N SER A 58 14.55 13.27 -47.88
CA SER A 58 15.62 14.09 -48.46
C SER A 58 16.92 13.98 -47.64
N TRP A 59 16.85 14.09 -46.31
CA TRP A 59 18.03 14.05 -45.44
C TRP A 59 18.63 12.67 -45.22
N THR A 60 17.81 11.62 -45.27
CA THR A 60 18.25 10.22 -45.14
C THR A 60 18.57 9.57 -46.49
N SER A 61 18.58 10.35 -47.58
CA SER A 61 18.93 9.87 -48.92
C SER A 61 20.43 9.64 -49.07
N PHE A 62 20.80 8.61 -49.84
CA PHE A 62 22.20 8.30 -50.14
C PHE A 62 22.92 9.50 -50.74
N GLY A 63 24.00 9.93 -50.09
CA GLY A 63 24.79 11.09 -50.50
C GLY A 63 24.38 12.42 -49.85
N PHE A 64 23.21 12.52 -49.19
CA PHE A 64 22.94 13.69 -48.35
C PHE A 64 23.84 13.72 -47.12
N GLY A 65 24.10 12.57 -46.47
CA GLY A 65 25.12 12.46 -45.41
C GLY A 65 24.74 13.19 -44.12
N ALA A 66 23.53 12.96 -43.61
CA ALA A 66 23.17 13.23 -42.23
C ALA A 66 23.37 11.96 -41.39
N ASP A 67 24.07 12.06 -40.27
CA ASP A 67 24.29 10.95 -39.34
C ASP A 67 23.16 10.89 -38.30
N LEU A 68 22.65 12.05 -37.89
CA LEU A 68 21.60 12.23 -36.89
C LEU A 68 20.53 13.20 -37.40
N VAL A 69 19.26 12.86 -37.21
CA VAL A 69 18.12 13.78 -37.39
C VAL A 69 17.33 13.81 -36.10
N ILE A 70 17.11 15.02 -35.57
CA ILE A 70 16.19 15.24 -34.46
C ILE A 70 14.99 16.06 -34.94
N THR A 71 13.78 15.55 -34.69
CA THR A 71 12.55 16.32 -34.90
C THR A 71 12.05 16.91 -33.58
N THR A 72 11.35 18.03 -33.62
CA THR A 72 10.68 18.64 -32.46
C THR A 72 9.28 19.08 -32.84
N GLY A 73 8.27 18.60 -32.10
CA GLY A 73 6.86 18.93 -32.32
C GLY A 73 6.05 17.79 -32.93
N GLY A 74 4.72 17.92 -32.90
CA GLY A 74 3.79 16.96 -33.48
C GLY A 74 3.74 15.58 -32.81
N THR A 75 4.31 15.38 -31.60
CA THR A 75 4.38 14.07 -30.92
C THR A 75 3.26 13.82 -29.90
N GLY A 76 2.35 14.76 -29.68
CA GLY A 76 1.28 14.63 -28.68
C GLY A 76 0.04 13.86 -29.18
N PHE A 77 -1.08 14.06 -28.49
CA PHE A 77 -2.41 13.52 -28.83
C PHE A 77 -3.34 14.55 -29.50
N GLY A 78 -2.83 15.74 -29.86
CA GLY A 78 -3.59 16.76 -30.58
C GLY A 78 -4.02 16.28 -31.96
N VAL A 79 -5.15 16.78 -32.47
CA VAL A 79 -5.71 16.37 -33.78
C VAL A 79 -4.71 16.58 -34.95
N ARG A 80 -3.81 17.55 -34.79
CA ARG A 80 -2.73 17.89 -35.72
C ARG A 80 -1.40 17.17 -35.41
N ASP A 81 -1.20 16.56 -34.25
CA ASP A 81 0.06 15.89 -33.91
C ASP A 81 0.26 14.62 -34.79
N ARG A 82 1.12 14.70 -35.81
CA ARG A 82 1.36 13.64 -36.82
C ARG A 82 2.81 13.18 -36.97
N THR A 83 3.73 13.66 -36.14
CA THR A 83 5.16 13.32 -36.25
C THR A 83 5.42 11.81 -36.10
N PRO A 84 4.80 11.08 -35.13
CA PRO A 84 4.98 9.63 -35.01
C PRO A 84 4.46 8.87 -36.24
N GLU A 85 3.29 9.25 -36.76
CA GLU A 85 2.68 8.69 -37.96
C GLU A 85 3.56 8.93 -39.20
N ALA A 86 4.15 10.12 -39.32
CA ALA A 86 5.07 10.46 -40.41
C ALA A 86 6.37 9.65 -40.36
N VAL A 87 7.00 9.58 -39.18
CA VAL A 87 8.35 9.01 -39.00
C VAL A 87 8.34 7.48 -38.94
N THR A 88 7.39 6.87 -38.23
CA THR A 88 7.40 5.41 -37.94
C THR A 88 7.54 4.55 -39.20
N PRO A 89 6.80 4.78 -40.30
CA PRO A 89 6.90 3.95 -41.51
C PRO A 89 8.22 4.10 -42.30
N LEU A 90 9.06 5.08 -41.97
CA LEU A 90 10.39 5.25 -42.58
C LEU A 90 11.47 4.44 -41.84
N LEU A 91 11.24 4.07 -40.58
CA LEU A 91 12.24 3.40 -39.75
C LEU A 91 12.46 1.95 -40.20
N GLN A 92 13.71 1.61 -40.51
CA GLN A 92 14.12 0.25 -40.90
C GLN A 92 14.52 -0.59 -39.69
N LYS A 93 15.01 0.06 -38.63
CA LYS A 93 15.30 -0.57 -37.32
C LYS A 93 14.80 0.35 -36.22
N HIS A 94 13.86 -0.12 -35.42
CA HIS A 94 13.34 0.66 -34.28
C HIS A 94 14.32 0.63 -33.11
N ALA A 95 14.41 1.74 -32.38
CA ALA A 95 15.22 1.88 -31.17
C ALA A 95 14.33 2.17 -29.94
N PRO A 96 13.45 1.23 -29.52
CA PRO A 96 12.51 1.46 -28.43
C PRO A 96 13.22 1.76 -27.10
N GLY A 97 14.45 1.29 -26.88
CA GLY A 97 15.25 1.65 -25.70
C GLY A 97 15.51 3.17 -25.57
N LEU A 98 15.70 3.89 -26.68
CA LEU A 98 15.84 5.36 -26.66
C LEU A 98 14.49 6.04 -26.34
N VAL A 99 13.38 5.49 -26.86
CA VAL A 99 12.02 5.95 -26.56
C VAL A 99 11.71 5.78 -25.07
N HIS A 100 12.00 4.61 -24.49
CA HIS A 100 11.82 4.36 -23.06
C HIS A 100 12.69 5.28 -22.20
N LEU A 101 13.95 5.53 -22.57
CA LEU A 101 14.82 6.45 -21.86
C LEU A 101 14.27 7.89 -21.86
N LEU A 102 13.86 8.41 -23.03
CA LEU A 102 13.29 9.74 -23.16
C LEU A 102 11.96 9.88 -22.38
N LEU A 103 11.10 8.87 -22.42
CA LEU A 103 9.85 8.86 -21.66
C LEU A 103 10.09 8.78 -20.15
N ALA A 104 10.99 7.91 -19.68
CA ALA A 104 11.34 7.80 -18.27
C ALA A 104 11.88 9.14 -17.72
N SER A 105 12.85 9.75 -18.42
CA SER A 105 13.40 11.05 -18.05
C SER A 105 12.37 12.20 -18.13
N SER A 106 11.35 12.08 -18.97
CA SER A 106 10.24 13.05 -19.03
C SER A 106 9.27 12.88 -17.85
N LEU A 107 8.96 11.64 -17.47
CA LEU A 107 8.04 11.30 -16.38
C LEU A 107 8.57 11.70 -15.01
N GLU A 108 9.90 11.69 -14.81
CA GLU A 108 10.56 12.26 -13.63
C GLU A 108 10.27 13.76 -13.45
N LYS A 109 10.04 14.49 -14.55
CA LYS A 109 9.90 15.95 -14.57
C LYS A 109 8.45 16.43 -14.70
N THR A 110 7.59 15.64 -15.33
CA THR A 110 6.16 15.93 -15.43
C THR A 110 5.34 14.69 -15.76
N PRO A 111 4.19 14.45 -15.08
CA PRO A 111 3.29 13.34 -15.44
C PRO A 111 2.71 13.50 -16.86
N PHE A 112 2.66 14.72 -17.40
CA PHE A 112 2.24 14.98 -18.77
C PHE A 112 3.25 14.47 -19.82
N GLY A 113 4.46 14.04 -19.41
CA GLY A 113 5.39 13.33 -20.28
C GLY A 113 4.80 12.04 -20.86
N ALA A 114 3.86 11.41 -20.14
CA ALA A 114 3.08 10.26 -20.60
C ALA A 114 2.25 10.53 -21.87
N LEU A 115 1.99 11.81 -22.18
CA LEU A 115 1.17 12.23 -23.34
C LEU A 115 2.01 12.44 -24.62
N SER A 116 3.33 12.27 -24.56
CA SER A 116 4.17 12.27 -25.76
C SER A 116 4.28 10.85 -26.32
N ARG A 117 4.29 10.73 -27.64
CA ARG A 117 4.42 9.49 -28.40
C ARG A 117 5.75 9.47 -29.19
N PRO A 118 6.93 9.66 -28.56
CA PRO A 118 8.18 9.79 -29.30
C PRO A 118 8.57 8.47 -29.97
N VAL A 119 9.27 8.57 -31.08
CA VAL A 119 9.77 7.43 -31.86
C VAL A 119 11.24 7.63 -32.18
N ALA A 120 11.99 6.54 -32.21
CA ALA A 120 13.41 6.53 -32.53
C ALA A 120 13.78 5.27 -33.31
N GLY A 121 14.77 5.38 -34.18
CA GLY A 121 15.24 4.27 -35.02
C GLY A 121 16.16 4.75 -36.14
N THR A 122 16.56 3.86 -37.03
CA THR A 122 17.43 4.21 -38.17
C THR A 122 16.68 4.22 -39.49
N VAL A 123 17.03 5.16 -40.36
CA VAL A 123 16.65 5.19 -41.77
C VAL A 123 17.97 5.21 -42.56
N ASN A 124 18.26 4.14 -43.29
CA ASN A 124 19.57 3.88 -43.88
C ASN A 124 20.68 3.96 -42.80
N ASP A 125 21.70 4.80 -43.01
CA ASP A 125 22.81 5.08 -42.09
C ASP A 125 22.58 6.29 -41.18
N THR A 126 21.35 6.82 -41.12
CA THR A 126 20.95 7.96 -40.29
C THR A 126 20.14 7.51 -39.07
N LEU A 127 20.53 7.97 -37.86
CA LEU A 127 19.71 7.85 -36.65
C LEU A 127 18.63 8.95 -36.63
N VAL A 128 17.37 8.59 -36.42
CA VAL A 128 16.25 9.53 -36.29
C VAL A 128 15.66 9.43 -34.88
N VAL A 129 15.44 10.57 -34.23
CA VAL A 129 14.83 10.67 -32.89
C VAL A 129 13.82 11.81 -32.86
N THR A 130 12.62 11.59 -32.32
CA THR A 130 11.59 12.64 -32.19
C THR A 130 11.45 13.14 -30.76
N LEU A 131 11.33 14.46 -30.59
CA LEU A 131 11.18 15.14 -29.31
C LEU A 131 9.85 15.96 -29.25
N PRO A 132 9.30 16.21 -28.05
CA PRO A 132 8.11 17.06 -27.90
C PRO A 132 8.38 18.50 -28.36
N GLY A 133 7.34 19.24 -28.75
CA GLY A 133 7.53 20.59 -29.32
C GLY A 133 7.98 21.69 -28.35
N SER A 134 7.89 21.47 -27.03
CA SER A 134 8.18 22.51 -26.04
C SER A 134 9.68 22.67 -25.80
N LEU A 135 10.17 23.92 -25.80
CA LEU A 135 11.58 24.25 -25.59
C LEU A 135 12.17 23.60 -24.34
N LYS A 136 11.40 23.48 -23.25
CA LYS A 136 11.84 22.80 -22.03
C LYS A 136 12.10 21.31 -22.28
N ALA A 137 11.10 20.57 -22.76
CA ALA A 137 11.22 19.13 -23.02
C ALA A 137 12.30 18.81 -24.08
N VAL A 138 12.52 19.72 -25.03
CA VAL A 138 13.58 19.61 -26.04
C VAL A 138 14.97 19.67 -25.43
N LYS A 139 15.26 20.66 -24.57
CA LYS A 139 16.57 20.75 -23.90
C LYS A 139 16.84 19.50 -23.07
N GLU A 140 15.83 19.09 -22.30
CA GLU A 140 15.88 17.91 -21.44
C GLU A 140 16.10 16.62 -22.24
N GLY A 141 15.47 16.48 -23.42
CA GLY A 141 15.67 15.35 -24.32
C GLY A 141 17.07 15.32 -24.96
N VAL A 142 17.58 16.46 -25.42
CA VAL A 142 18.93 16.55 -26.00
C VAL A 142 20.02 16.29 -24.96
N GLU A 143 19.85 16.77 -23.73
CA GLU A 143 20.72 16.46 -22.59
C GLU A 143 20.80 14.95 -22.31
N VAL A 144 19.66 14.26 -22.31
CA VAL A 144 19.58 12.79 -22.12
C VAL A 144 20.24 12.03 -23.27
N LEU A 145 20.09 12.50 -24.51
CA LEU A 145 20.73 11.91 -25.70
C LEU A 145 22.26 12.07 -25.70
N LEU A 146 22.76 13.22 -25.23
CA LEU A 146 24.19 13.49 -25.12
C LEU A 146 24.83 12.85 -23.87
N ALA A 147 24.04 12.48 -22.86
CA ALA A 147 24.54 11.86 -21.64
C ALA A 147 25.36 10.60 -21.95
N SER A 148 26.50 10.45 -21.27
CA SER A 148 27.36 9.26 -21.34
C SER A 148 27.89 8.85 -22.71
N GLY A 149 27.78 9.71 -23.74
CA GLY A 149 28.14 9.34 -25.11
C GLY A 149 27.18 8.32 -25.73
N LEU A 150 25.93 8.26 -25.28
CA LEU A 150 24.92 7.32 -25.78
C LEU A 150 24.69 7.45 -27.29
N VAL A 151 24.42 8.67 -27.78
CA VAL A 151 24.25 8.92 -29.22
C VAL A 151 25.57 8.79 -29.99
N ASP A 152 26.72 9.21 -29.43
CA ASP A 152 28.05 8.95 -30.03
C ASP A 152 28.23 7.44 -30.32
N HIS A 153 27.86 6.58 -29.38
CA HIS A 153 27.98 5.13 -29.52
C HIS A 153 26.99 4.55 -30.54
N ALA A 154 25.74 5.00 -30.52
CA ALA A 154 24.74 4.59 -31.50
C ALA A 154 25.21 4.92 -32.93
N LEU A 155 25.78 6.11 -33.14
CA LEU A 155 26.29 6.54 -34.45
C LEU A 155 27.58 5.80 -34.87
N ASP A 156 28.44 5.40 -33.93
CA ASP A 156 29.59 4.52 -34.22
C ASP A 156 29.11 3.14 -34.70
N LEU A 157 28.14 2.53 -34.02
CA LEU A 157 27.56 1.23 -34.40
C LEU A 157 26.85 1.28 -35.77
N ILE A 158 26.08 2.35 -36.05
CA ILE A 158 25.39 2.54 -37.33
C ILE A 158 26.39 2.62 -38.49
N LYS A 159 27.57 3.20 -38.27
CA LYS A 159 28.66 3.29 -39.25
C LYS A 159 29.55 2.03 -39.31
N GLY A 160 29.16 0.94 -38.65
CA GLY A 160 29.88 -0.34 -38.66
C GLY A 160 31.09 -0.40 -37.72
N GLY A 161 31.19 0.51 -36.74
CA GLY A 161 32.16 0.44 -35.66
C GLY A 161 31.90 -0.77 -34.73
N SER A 162 32.96 -1.34 -34.16
CA SER A 162 32.87 -2.52 -33.28
C SER A 162 32.47 -2.20 -31.84
N GLY A 163 32.24 -0.92 -31.48
CA GLY A 163 31.97 -0.48 -30.11
C GLY A 163 33.14 -0.64 -29.13
N GLU A 164 34.26 -1.26 -29.54
CA GLU A 164 35.39 -1.60 -28.67
C GLU A 164 35.94 -0.41 -27.87
N THR A 165 35.96 0.79 -28.46
CA THR A 165 36.51 1.98 -27.81
C THR A 165 35.72 2.36 -26.56
N LEU A 166 34.38 2.26 -26.61
CA LEU A 166 33.53 2.52 -25.46
C LEU A 166 33.60 1.37 -24.45
N HIS A 167 33.49 0.12 -24.89
CA HIS A 167 33.62 -1.04 -23.99
C HIS A 167 34.98 -1.06 -23.25
N ARG A 168 36.05 -0.60 -23.90
CA ARG A 168 37.39 -0.47 -23.30
C ARG A 168 37.53 0.72 -22.36
N SER A 169 36.70 1.77 -22.47
CA SER A 169 36.60 2.82 -21.45
C SER A 169 35.75 2.37 -20.25
N LEU A 170 34.64 1.67 -20.51
CA LEU A 170 33.77 1.05 -19.49
C LEU A 170 34.56 0.06 -18.61
N ALA A 171 35.31 -0.85 -19.25
CA ALA A 171 36.10 -1.88 -18.56
C ALA A 171 37.29 -1.32 -17.73
N LYS A 172 37.64 -0.03 -17.90
CA LYS A 172 38.70 0.64 -17.11
C LYS A 172 38.19 1.34 -15.85
N GLY A 173 36.96 1.03 -15.39
CA GLY A 173 36.44 1.52 -14.12
C GLY A 173 35.99 2.98 -14.12
N LYS A 174 36.00 3.65 -15.29
CA LYS A 174 35.19 4.85 -15.51
C LYS A 174 33.84 4.40 -16.07
N GLN A 175 32.89 4.14 -15.19
CA GLN A 175 31.49 4.20 -15.61
C GLN A 175 31.24 5.60 -16.20
N PRO A 176 30.50 5.72 -17.32
CA PRO A 176 30.01 6.99 -17.78
C PRO A 176 28.96 7.44 -16.76
N GLU A 177 28.94 8.71 -16.39
CA GLU A 177 27.84 9.24 -15.57
C GLU A 177 26.55 9.26 -16.41
N VAL A 178 25.82 8.13 -16.40
CA VAL A 178 24.52 8.01 -17.05
C VAL A 178 23.55 8.86 -16.24
N ALA A 179 23.31 10.10 -16.68
CA ALA A 179 22.22 10.97 -16.25
C ALA A 179 21.77 10.78 -14.78
N ALA A 180 22.70 10.96 -13.85
CA ALA A 180 22.41 11.09 -12.42
C ALA A 180 22.57 12.56 -11.96
N SER A 181 23.38 13.34 -12.68
CA SER A 181 23.64 14.76 -12.44
C SER A 181 22.52 15.68 -12.93
N LEU A 182 21.81 15.31 -14.01
CA LEU A 182 20.66 16.08 -14.54
C LEU A 182 19.36 15.93 -13.73
N VAL A 183 19.36 15.04 -12.73
CA VAL A 183 18.24 14.85 -11.79
C VAL A 183 18.28 15.87 -10.64
N PHE A 184 19.36 16.68 -10.52
CA PHE A 184 19.63 17.46 -9.31
C PHE A 184 19.62 19.00 -9.41
N ASP A 185 19.54 19.62 -10.59
CA ASP A 185 19.51 21.11 -10.67
C ASP A 185 18.10 21.73 -10.57
N ALA A 186 17.03 20.97 -10.79
CA ALA A 186 15.65 21.47 -10.64
C ALA A 186 15.31 21.91 -9.20
N THR A 187 15.99 21.36 -8.18
CA THR A 187 15.82 21.76 -6.78
C THR A 187 16.79 22.85 -6.33
N ARG A 188 17.61 23.38 -7.25
CA ARG A 188 18.66 24.35 -6.95
C ARG A 188 18.26 25.79 -7.30
N GLU A 189 17.59 26.02 -8.43
CA GLU A 189 17.00 27.34 -8.72
C GLU A 189 15.85 27.68 -7.75
N GLU A 190 14.95 26.73 -7.46
CA GLU A 190 13.87 26.95 -6.48
C GLU A 190 14.40 27.16 -5.05
N ARG A 191 15.54 26.54 -4.69
CA ARG A 191 16.24 26.85 -3.43
C ARG A 191 16.93 28.20 -3.45
N LEU A 192 17.57 28.60 -4.55
CA LEU A 192 18.28 29.87 -4.63
C LEU A 192 17.32 31.06 -4.64
N GLU A 193 16.12 30.91 -5.20
CA GLU A 193 15.07 31.94 -5.09
C GLU A 193 14.52 32.01 -3.64
N ALA A 194 14.25 30.86 -3.02
CA ALA A 194 13.81 30.79 -1.62
C ALA A 194 14.88 31.29 -0.62
N GLU A 195 16.17 31.05 -0.88
CA GLU A 195 17.28 31.51 -0.04
C GLU A 195 17.65 32.98 -0.31
N ARG A 196 17.46 33.51 -1.53
CA ARG A 196 17.58 34.96 -1.79
C ARG A 196 16.52 35.78 -1.06
N VAL A 197 15.28 35.28 -1.01
CA VAL A 197 14.18 35.89 -0.23
C VAL A 197 14.45 35.87 1.29
N VAL A 198 15.41 35.06 1.77
CA VAL A 198 15.81 34.98 3.19
C VAL A 198 17.15 35.67 3.48
N ALA A 199 18.02 35.88 2.48
CA ALA A 199 19.38 36.40 2.66
C ALA A 199 19.55 37.91 2.40
N GLU A 200 18.74 38.54 1.54
CA GLU A 200 18.82 40.00 1.30
C GLU A 200 17.86 40.76 2.23
N GLY A 201 18.32 41.00 3.46
CA GLY A 201 17.62 41.89 4.39
C GLY A 201 17.72 43.35 3.95
N PHE A 202 16.63 43.93 3.42
CA PHE A 202 16.50 45.37 3.24
C PHE A 202 15.15 45.93 3.72
N ASP A 203 15.23 46.68 4.83
CA ASP A 203 14.50 47.90 5.18
C ASP A 203 13.28 48.29 4.32
N VAL A 204 12.07 47.98 4.80
CA VAL A 204 10.82 48.48 4.21
C VAL A 204 10.54 49.90 4.72
N LYS A 205 10.93 50.88 3.91
CA LYS A 205 10.39 52.25 4.03
C LYS A 205 8.90 52.29 3.65
N SER A 206 8.17 53.14 4.36
CA SER A 206 6.73 53.35 4.24
C SER A 206 6.27 53.78 2.84
N PRO A 207 5.06 53.37 2.39
CA PRO A 207 4.34 54.04 1.30
C PRO A 207 3.94 55.48 1.71
N PRO A 208 3.68 56.38 0.74
CA PRO A 208 3.48 57.81 1.01
C PRO A 208 2.10 58.14 1.62
N HIS A 209 2.07 59.29 2.30
CA HIS A 209 0.88 59.86 2.93
C HIS A 209 -0.24 60.25 1.97
N THR A 210 -1.46 59.85 2.32
CA THR A 210 -2.67 60.70 2.44
C THR A 210 -3.43 60.16 3.65
N GLY A 211 -3.44 60.80 4.83
CA GLY A 211 -4.40 61.87 5.18
C GLY A 211 -5.79 61.26 5.45
N VAL A 212 -6.45 61.38 6.62
CA VAL A 212 -6.39 62.41 7.67
C VAL A 212 -6.83 61.82 9.04
N GLU A 213 -6.23 62.36 10.11
CA GLU A 213 -6.60 62.46 11.55
C GLU A 213 -7.47 61.42 12.31
N ARG A 214 -7.04 61.16 13.54
CA ARG A 214 -7.90 60.69 14.66
C ARG A 214 -8.75 61.85 15.17
N ALA A 215 -9.97 61.56 15.59
CA ALA A 215 -10.71 62.35 16.58
C ALA A 215 -11.31 61.43 17.64
N GLU A 216 -11.55 61.98 18.82
CA GLU A 216 -11.96 61.26 20.03
C GLU A 216 -13.50 61.13 20.14
N SER A 217 -13.94 60.43 21.18
CA SER A 217 -15.27 60.45 21.84
C SER A 217 -16.37 61.37 21.28
N GLU A 218 -17.60 60.85 21.18
CA GLU A 218 -18.67 61.20 22.14
C GLU A 218 -19.95 60.35 22.00
N HIS A 219 -20.84 60.47 23.00
CA HIS A 219 -22.18 59.89 23.01
C HIS A 219 -23.10 60.53 21.96
N THR A 220 -24.01 59.73 21.38
CA THR A 220 -25.43 60.13 21.31
C THR A 220 -26.35 58.91 21.30
N LEU A 221 -27.48 59.03 22.02
CA LEU A 221 -28.64 58.16 21.83
C LEU A 221 -29.39 58.62 20.58
N GLU A 222 -30.01 57.69 19.84
CA GLU A 222 -31.29 57.99 19.23
C GLU A 222 -32.19 56.74 19.13
N THR A 223 -33.46 56.90 19.50
CA THR A 223 -34.47 55.85 19.63
C THR A 223 -35.63 56.10 18.68
N VAL A 224 -35.88 55.20 17.73
CA VAL A 224 -37.15 55.05 16.98
C VAL A 224 -37.29 53.54 16.69
N SER A 225 -38.24 52.75 17.20
CA SER A 225 -39.68 52.87 17.49
C SER A 225 -40.63 52.64 16.30
N LEU A 226 -40.99 51.34 16.14
CA LEU A 226 -42.32 50.79 15.81
C LEU A 226 -43.04 51.09 14.48
N GLY A 227 -43.60 50.01 13.93
CA GLY A 227 -44.79 49.98 13.07
C GLY A 227 -44.57 49.31 11.71
N ASP A 228 -45.51 48.54 11.13
CA ASP A 228 -46.71 47.85 11.67
C ASP A 228 -47.22 46.87 10.58
N SER A 229 -48.08 45.90 10.93
CA SER A 229 -49.08 45.23 10.05
C SER A 229 -48.62 44.39 8.81
N SER A 230 -49.31 43.33 8.34
CA SER A 230 -50.38 42.46 8.88
C SER A 230 -50.76 41.31 7.90
N GLU A 231 -51.52 40.32 8.39
CA GLU A 231 -52.43 39.38 7.66
C GLU A 231 -51.85 38.16 6.87
N THR A 232 -52.51 36.98 6.76
CA THR A 232 -53.66 36.32 7.47
C THR A 232 -53.71 34.78 7.18
N GLN A 233 -54.61 34.06 7.88
CA GLN A 233 -55.23 32.73 7.60
C GLN A 233 -54.51 31.45 8.09
N ASP A 234 -55.21 30.33 8.40
CA ASP A 234 -56.27 30.02 9.40
C ASP A 234 -56.73 28.56 9.19
N SER A 235 -56.95 27.76 10.26
CA SER A 235 -57.94 26.64 10.34
C SER A 235 -57.85 25.76 11.61
N SER A 236 -58.75 26.04 12.56
CA SER A 236 -59.64 25.11 13.30
C SER A 236 -59.18 23.79 13.97
N GLU A 237 -59.41 23.79 15.29
CA GLU A 237 -59.66 22.73 16.32
C GLU A 237 -60.82 21.72 16.02
N PRO A 238 -61.23 20.72 16.88
CA PRO A 238 -61.29 20.72 18.38
C PRO A 238 -61.04 19.37 19.13
N GLY A 239 -61.28 19.30 20.45
CA GLY A 239 -61.13 18.08 21.29
C GLY A 239 -62.07 17.94 22.51
N THR A 240 -61.69 17.09 23.50
CA THR A 240 -62.33 16.82 24.83
C THR A 240 -63.64 15.95 24.80
N PRO A 241 -64.19 15.35 25.91
CA PRO A 241 -64.10 15.80 27.32
C PRO A 241 -64.27 14.82 28.55
N HIS A 242 -64.20 15.44 29.75
CA HIS A 242 -64.91 15.21 31.04
C HIS A 242 -64.63 14.05 32.05
N THR A 243 -63.90 14.41 33.12
CA THR A 243 -64.25 14.42 34.58
C THR A 243 -65.34 13.49 35.20
N ALA A 244 -65.03 12.84 36.35
CA ALA A 244 -65.72 12.99 37.67
C ALA A 244 -65.20 12.01 38.78
N GLY A 245 -65.27 12.40 40.07
CA GLY A 245 -65.11 11.48 41.22
C GLY A 245 -64.53 12.14 42.50
N THR A 246 -65.22 12.04 43.65
CA THR A 246 -65.00 12.95 44.81
C THR A 246 -64.90 12.25 46.19
N SER A 247 -63.93 12.68 47.02
CA SER A 247 -63.96 12.86 48.50
C SER A 247 -64.10 11.71 49.54
N VAL A 248 -63.41 11.93 50.68
CA VAL A 248 -63.75 11.69 52.13
C VAL A 248 -62.91 10.69 52.95
N GLY A 249 -62.22 11.21 53.99
CA GLY A 249 -61.93 10.58 55.31
C GLY A 249 -60.74 9.60 55.43
N ALA A 250 -60.13 9.36 56.61
CA ALA A 250 -60.14 10.03 57.93
C ALA A 250 -58.92 9.54 58.78
N GLU A 251 -58.83 9.93 60.06
CA GLU A 251 -57.62 9.93 60.92
C GLU A 251 -57.25 8.68 61.77
N LEU A 252 -55.96 8.63 62.17
CA LEU A 252 -55.35 8.22 63.47
C LEU A 252 -55.11 6.74 63.95
N GLN A 253 -53.92 6.58 64.59
CA GLN A 253 -53.53 5.77 65.79
C GLN A 253 -53.04 4.29 65.76
N SER A 254 -51.70 4.13 65.70
CA SER A 254 -50.77 3.66 66.79
C SER A 254 -50.68 2.22 67.38
N MET A 255 -49.40 1.84 67.66
CA MET A 255 -48.85 0.88 68.67
C MET A 255 -48.85 -0.65 68.46
N LYS A 256 -47.65 -1.27 68.36
CA LYS A 256 -46.98 -1.95 69.50
C LYS A 256 -45.55 -2.48 69.23
N GLU A 257 -44.76 -2.53 70.32
CA GLU A 257 -43.42 -3.14 70.51
C GLU A 257 -43.56 -4.63 70.97
N PRO A 258 -42.52 -5.47 71.32
CA PRO A 258 -41.24 -5.12 72.01
C PRO A 258 -39.94 -5.95 71.66
N GLY A 259 -38.78 -5.57 72.26
CA GLY A 259 -37.70 -6.54 72.57
C GLY A 259 -36.23 -6.05 72.52
N THR A 260 -35.62 -5.81 73.70
CA THR A 260 -34.16 -5.53 73.97
C THR A 260 -33.59 -6.60 74.94
N PRO A 261 -32.29 -6.69 75.37
CA PRO A 261 -31.21 -5.66 75.55
C PRO A 261 -29.81 -6.10 75.00
N HIS A 262 -28.61 -5.62 75.39
CA HIS A 262 -28.09 -4.82 76.52
C HIS A 262 -26.74 -4.09 76.20
N ALA A 263 -26.49 -2.96 76.89
CA ALA A 263 -25.22 -2.39 77.45
C ALA A 263 -23.86 -2.52 76.70
N GLY A 264 -23.00 -1.49 76.54
CA GLY A 264 -22.91 -0.09 77.04
C GLY A 264 -21.62 0.60 76.47
N ASN A 265 -20.97 1.63 77.05
CA ASN A 265 -21.24 2.48 78.23
C ASN A 265 -20.42 3.82 78.25
N SER A 266 -20.96 4.90 77.64
CA SER A 266 -21.01 6.30 78.16
C SER A 266 -19.82 7.29 78.25
N SER A 267 -20.19 8.59 78.38
CA SER A 267 -19.43 9.83 78.66
C SER A 267 -18.58 10.47 77.54
N LEU A 268 -18.41 11.80 77.41
CA LEU A 268 -19.13 13.01 77.89
C LEU A 268 -18.67 14.21 77.02
N ALA A 269 -19.53 15.21 76.76
CA ALA A 269 -19.14 16.51 76.17
C ALA A 269 -19.20 17.62 77.24
N PRO A 270 -18.52 18.78 77.09
CA PRO A 270 -19.08 19.87 76.26
C PRO A 270 -18.02 20.73 75.51
N ALA A 271 -18.49 21.77 74.81
CA ALA A 271 -17.73 22.67 73.95
C ALA A 271 -17.15 23.92 74.65
N SER A 272 -16.15 24.56 74.03
CA SER A 272 -15.94 26.01 74.06
C SER A 272 -14.99 26.47 72.93
N GLU A 273 -14.96 27.77 72.66
CA GLU A 273 -14.36 28.40 71.47
C GLU A 273 -12.91 28.91 71.67
N ASN A 274 -12.31 29.30 70.52
CA ASN A 274 -11.33 30.38 70.31
C ASN A 274 -9.81 30.14 70.32
N ALA A 275 -9.22 30.77 69.28
CA ALA A 275 -7.87 31.32 69.13
C ALA A 275 -6.66 30.39 68.88
N ALA A 276 -5.83 30.83 67.94
CA ALA A 276 -4.60 30.16 67.47
C ALA A 276 -3.41 30.34 68.44
N PRO A 277 -2.32 29.59 68.23
CA PRO A 277 -1.14 30.27 67.67
C PRO A 277 -0.38 29.47 66.58
N HIS A 278 0.43 30.19 65.80
CA HIS A 278 1.40 29.62 64.87
C HIS A 278 2.54 28.90 65.60
N HIS A 279 2.96 27.73 65.10
CA HIS A 279 4.36 27.30 65.19
C HIS A 279 4.75 26.44 63.97
N HIS A 280 5.88 26.77 63.35
CA HIS A 280 6.50 25.94 62.32
C HIS A 280 7.13 24.69 62.94
N HIS A 281 6.91 23.52 62.34
CA HIS A 281 7.80 22.38 62.54
C HIS A 281 8.07 21.61 61.25
N HIS A 282 9.31 21.12 61.20
CA HIS A 282 10.04 20.60 60.05
C HIS A 282 9.36 19.43 59.32
N HIS A 283 9.64 19.33 58.01
CA HIS A 283 9.43 18.12 57.23
C HIS A 283 10.40 17.01 57.70
N ASP A 284 9.87 16.00 58.38
CA ASP A 284 10.50 14.68 58.38
C ASP A 284 10.17 13.96 57.07
N ALA A 285 11.17 13.31 56.48
CA ALA A 285 11.05 12.56 55.24
C ALA A 285 10.31 11.24 55.49
N SER A 286 8.98 11.29 55.54
CA SER A 286 8.16 10.10 55.66
C SER A 286 8.35 9.19 54.44
N THR A 287 8.70 7.94 54.71
CA THR A 287 8.77 6.87 53.71
C THR A 287 7.43 6.75 52.99
N HIS A 288 7.39 7.19 51.72
CA HIS A 288 6.21 7.03 50.87
C HIS A 288 5.93 5.55 50.61
N HIS A 289 5.10 4.93 51.45
CA HIS A 289 4.49 3.65 51.12
C HIS A 289 3.63 3.83 49.87
N ILE A 290 3.98 3.07 48.83
CA ILE A 290 3.23 3.03 47.56
C ILE A 290 1.85 2.44 47.89
N PRO A 291 0.72 3.14 47.59
CA PRO A 291 -0.60 2.65 47.95
C PRO A 291 -0.95 1.36 47.20
N GLU A 292 -1.31 0.31 47.94
CA GLU A 292 -1.79 -0.94 47.34
C GLU A 292 -3.22 -0.78 46.76
N PRO A 293 -3.58 -1.53 45.69
CA PRO A 293 -4.94 -1.54 45.17
C PRO A 293 -5.94 -2.05 46.21
N ARG A 294 -7.06 -1.35 46.38
CA ARG A 294 -8.13 -1.71 47.33
C ARG A 294 -8.93 -2.97 46.94
N SER A 295 -8.74 -3.47 45.72
CA SER A 295 -9.34 -4.71 45.20
C SER A 295 -8.51 -5.27 44.06
N ILE A 296 -8.70 -6.56 43.76
CA ILE A 296 -8.08 -7.26 42.62
C ILE A 296 -8.79 -6.90 41.29
N LEU A 297 -10.10 -6.62 41.34
CA LEU A 297 -10.88 -6.17 40.19
C LEU A 297 -10.66 -4.68 39.89
N SER A 298 -11.02 -4.27 38.67
CA SER A 298 -11.16 -2.87 38.26
C SER A 298 -12.03 -2.04 39.19
N HIS A 299 -11.92 -0.71 39.08
CA HIS A 299 -12.76 0.23 39.82
C HIS A 299 -14.25 -0.02 39.57
N ASP A 300 -15.06 0.03 40.63
CA ASP A 300 -16.51 -0.05 40.53
C ASP A 300 -17.11 1.30 40.05
N PRO A 301 -17.74 1.38 38.87
CA PRO A 301 -18.26 2.64 38.35
C PRO A 301 -19.45 3.21 39.14
N SER A 302 -20.09 2.42 40.01
CA SER A 302 -21.15 2.90 40.90
C SER A 302 -20.62 3.75 42.08
N LEU A 303 -19.31 3.70 42.33
CA LEU A 303 -18.66 4.45 43.41
C LEU A 303 -18.14 5.81 42.93
N PRO A 304 -18.10 6.83 43.80
CA PRO A 304 -17.68 8.18 43.41
C PRO A 304 -16.21 8.21 42.92
N PRO A 305 -15.83 9.18 42.07
CA PRO A 305 -14.46 9.34 41.57
C PRO A 305 -13.34 9.38 42.63
N THR A 306 -13.67 9.73 43.87
CA THR A 306 -12.77 9.73 45.03
C THR A 306 -12.43 8.33 45.54
N ALA A 307 -13.29 7.33 45.30
CA ALA A 307 -13.09 5.93 45.70
C ALA A 307 -12.14 5.15 44.75
N ARG A 308 -11.73 5.75 43.63
CA ARG A 308 -10.90 5.13 42.58
C ARG A 308 -9.53 4.69 43.07
N HIS A 309 -9.05 3.58 42.53
CA HIS A 309 -7.67 3.15 42.72
C HIS A 309 -6.70 4.17 42.11
N ARG A 310 -5.73 4.62 42.91
CA ARG A 310 -4.64 5.50 42.44
C ARG A 310 -3.47 4.71 41.82
N VAL A 311 -3.42 3.41 42.10
CA VAL A 311 -2.53 2.43 41.46
C VAL A 311 -3.43 1.44 40.70
N SER A 312 -3.04 1.05 39.50
CA SER A 312 -3.84 0.11 38.70
C SER A 312 -3.85 -1.28 39.36
N PRO A 313 -4.99 -1.97 39.45
CA PRO A 313 -5.04 -3.34 39.98
C PRO A 313 -4.38 -4.36 39.05
N TYR A 314 -4.15 -4.00 37.78
CA TYR A 314 -3.45 -4.84 36.81
C TYR A 314 -1.94 -4.63 36.87
N ASN A 315 -1.22 -5.73 37.10
CA ASN A 315 0.23 -5.80 36.99
C ASN A 315 0.72 -5.33 35.62
N LEU A 316 1.89 -4.69 35.59
CA LEU A 316 2.55 -4.27 34.36
C LEU A 316 3.37 -5.44 33.81
N VAL A 317 2.79 -6.22 32.89
CA VAL A 317 3.46 -7.38 32.29
C VAL A 317 4.51 -6.94 31.26
N SER A 318 5.52 -7.78 31.03
CA SER A 318 6.50 -7.56 29.97
C SER A 318 5.89 -7.77 28.57
N TYR A 319 6.58 -7.32 27.52
CA TYR A 319 6.15 -7.58 26.13
C TYR A 319 6.07 -9.09 25.87
N GLU A 320 7.10 -9.80 26.32
CA GLU A 320 7.29 -11.23 26.12
C GLU A 320 6.18 -12.03 26.83
N GLN A 321 5.86 -11.68 28.08
CA GLN A 321 4.75 -12.27 28.84
C GLN A 321 3.37 -11.98 28.22
N ALA A 322 3.16 -10.78 27.67
CA ALA A 322 1.90 -10.43 27.00
C ALA A 322 1.71 -11.28 25.74
N THR A 323 2.75 -11.42 24.91
CA THR A 323 2.74 -12.27 23.70
C THR A 323 2.50 -13.74 24.05
N GLU A 324 3.23 -14.30 25.01
CA GLU A 324 3.03 -15.67 25.48
C GLU A 324 1.60 -15.91 26.00
N THR A 325 1.08 -14.97 26.80
CA THR A 325 -0.29 -15.02 27.33
C THR A 325 -1.34 -15.04 26.23
N ILE A 326 -1.15 -14.25 25.16
CA ILE A 326 -2.04 -14.27 23.99
C ILE A 326 -1.97 -15.63 23.30
N MET A 327 -0.77 -16.09 22.94
CA MET A 327 -0.59 -17.30 22.13
C MET A 327 -1.06 -18.56 22.86
N ASN A 328 -0.90 -18.63 24.19
CA ASN A 328 -1.38 -19.74 25.03
C ASN A 328 -2.90 -19.75 25.28
N LYS A 329 -3.62 -18.66 24.96
CA LYS A 329 -5.08 -18.56 25.10
C LYS A 329 -5.84 -18.77 23.78
N LEU A 330 -5.12 -18.81 22.65
CA LEU A 330 -5.72 -18.85 21.32
C LEU A 330 -5.42 -20.16 20.59
N PHE A 331 -6.49 -20.78 20.10
CA PHE A 331 -6.49 -22.03 19.35
C PHE A 331 -7.09 -21.80 17.95
N PRO A 332 -6.68 -22.58 16.94
CA PRO A 332 -7.29 -22.52 15.62
C PRO A 332 -8.82 -22.64 15.67
N LEU A 333 -9.48 -21.88 14.83
CA LEU A 333 -10.93 -21.94 14.66
C LEU A 333 -11.35 -23.23 13.91
N SER A 334 -12.66 -23.44 13.77
CA SER A 334 -13.21 -24.61 13.08
C SER A 334 -12.79 -24.68 11.61
N VAL A 335 -12.62 -25.90 11.11
CA VAL A 335 -12.37 -26.20 9.70
C VAL A 335 -13.66 -26.04 8.89
N GLU A 336 -13.56 -25.48 7.70
CA GLU A 336 -14.63 -25.37 6.71
C GLU A 336 -14.15 -25.84 5.33
N LYS A 337 -15.06 -26.30 4.47
CA LYS A 337 -14.76 -26.57 3.06
C LYS A 337 -15.03 -25.33 2.23
N LYS A 338 -14.10 -24.97 1.35
CA LYS A 338 -14.21 -23.82 0.45
C LYS A 338 -13.80 -24.19 -0.97
N ARG A 339 -14.41 -23.53 -1.95
CA ARG A 339 -14.04 -23.66 -3.36
C ARG A 339 -12.65 -23.08 -3.61
N VAL A 340 -11.89 -23.70 -4.50
CA VAL A 340 -10.59 -23.19 -4.97
C VAL A 340 -10.83 -21.97 -5.85
N ASN A 341 -10.52 -20.79 -5.29
CA ASN A 341 -10.57 -19.49 -5.96
C ASN A 341 -9.70 -18.48 -5.16
N PRO A 342 -9.47 -17.25 -5.65
CA PRO A 342 -8.57 -16.28 -5.00
C PRO A 342 -8.92 -15.93 -3.54
N SER A 343 -10.18 -16.07 -3.08
CA SER A 343 -10.56 -15.82 -1.69
C SER A 343 -9.93 -16.78 -0.66
N LEU A 344 -9.33 -17.89 -1.12
CA LEU A 344 -8.53 -18.77 -0.27
C LEU A 344 -7.24 -18.11 0.26
N ALA A 345 -6.76 -17.02 -0.33
CA ALA A 345 -5.55 -16.34 0.11
C ALA A 345 -5.59 -15.99 1.61
N GLY A 346 -4.53 -16.37 2.33
CA GLY A 346 -4.37 -16.19 3.77
C GLY A 346 -5.10 -17.23 4.64
N HIS A 347 -5.70 -18.28 4.06
CA HIS A 347 -6.20 -19.44 4.82
C HIS A 347 -5.11 -20.51 4.98
N VAL A 348 -5.20 -21.33 6.02
CA VAL A 348 -4.34 -22.49 6.26
C VAL A 348 -5.07 -23.77 5.87
N LEU A 349 -4.44 -24.66 5.10
CA LEU A 349 -4.98 -25.96 4.73
C LEU A 349 -5.19 -26.85 5.95
N ALA A 350 -6.36 -27.48 6.05
CA ALA A 350 -6.70 -28.42 7.11
C ALA A 350 -6.58 -29.90 6.69
N GLU A 351 -6.22 -30.15 5.44
CA GLU A 351 -6.03 -31.48 4.83
C GLU A 351 -4.77 -31.51 3.96
N ASP A 352 -4.20 -32.70 3.77
CA ASP A 352 -3.23 -32.96 2.72
C ASP A 352 -3.91 -32.99 1.35
N VAL A 353 -3.26 -32.44 0.33
CA VAL A 353 -3.75 -32.42 -1.04
C VAL A 353 -2.87 -33.29 -1.91
N TYR A 354 -3.45 -34.39 -2.40
CA TYR A 354 -2.84 -35.33 -3.32
C TYR A 354 -3.35 -35.11 -4.74
N ALA A 355 -2.49 -35.35 -5.73
CA ALA A 355 -2.82 -35.29 -7.14
C ALA A 355 -3.79 -36.43 -7.54
N PRO A 356 -4.97 -36.11 -8.11
CA PRO A 356 -6.00 -37.12 -8.40
C PRO A 356 -5.79 -37.87 -9.72
N HIS A 357 -4.79 -37.49 -10.51
CA HIS A 357 -4.35 -38.14 -11.75
C HIS A 357 -2.96 -37.61 -12.15
N ASN A 358 -2.32 -38.30 -13.08
CA ASN A 358 -1.08 -37.86 -13.73
C ASN A 358 -1.26 -36.53 -14.48
N ILE A 359 -0.27 -35.63 -14.40
CA ILE A 359 -0.23 -34.36 -15.13
C ILE A 359 1.08 -34.25 -15.93
N PRO A 360 1.01 -34.09 -17.27
CA PRO A 360 -0.19 -34.29 -18.11
C PRO A 360 -0.75 -35.72 -17.97
N SER A 361 -2.02 -35.93 -18.33
CA SER A 361 -2.67 -37.26 -18.23
C SER A 361 -2.37 -38.17 -19.43
N THR A 362 -1.97 -37.57 -20.55
CA THR A 362 -1.53 -38.21 -21.80
C THR A 362 -0.16 -37.65 -22.19
N GLN A 363 0.46 -38.16 -23.25
CA GLN A 363 1.64 -37.51 -23.82
C GLN A 363 1.25 -36.16 -24.43
N THR A 364 2.02 -35.11 -24.16
CA THR A 364 1.80 -33.78 -24.73
C THR A 364 3.11 -33.18 -25.26
N THR A 365 3.02 -32.18 -26.14
CA THR A 365 4.21 -31.47 -26.65
C THR A 365 4.68 -30.34 -25.74
N SER A 366 5.99 -30.08 -25.72
CA SER A 366 6.62 -28.91 -25.08
C SER A 366 6.77 -27.70 -26.00
N VAL A 367 6.55 -27.88 -27.31
CA VAL A 367 6.80 -26.87 -28.36
C VAL A 367 5.65 -26.80 -29.36
N ASP A 368 5.57 -25.69 -30.08
CA ASP A 368 4.75 -25.56 -31.29
C ASP A 368 5.51 -26.22 -32.46
N GLY A 369 4.86 -27.11 -33.21
CA GLY A 369 5.54 -27.89 -34.21
C GLY A 369 4.64 -28.91 -34.90
N TYR A 370 5.24 -30.04 -35.28
CA TYR A 370 4.57 -31.14 -35.99
C TYR A 370 4.90 -32.47 -35.32
N ALA A 371 3.87 -33.22 -34.93
CA ALA A 371 4.02 -34.55 -34.38
C ALA A 371 4.26 -35.57 -35.50
N ILE A 372 5.25 -36.43 -35.29
CA ILE A 372 5.77 -37.41 -36.24
C ILE A 372 6.06 -38.75 -35.56
N LEU A 373 6.30 -39.79 -36.37
CA LEU A 373 6.87 -41.05 -35.91
C LEU A 373 8.37 -41.08 -36.23
N ALA A 374 9.22 -40.85 -35.23
CA ALA A 374 10.67 -40.69 -35.38
C ALA A 374 11.39 -41.89 -36.03
N SER A 375 10.76 -43.08 -36.06
CA SER A 375 11.30 -44.28 -36.69
C SER A 375 11.08 -44.37 -38.21
N THR A 376 10.13 -43.60 -38.77
CA THR A 376 9.78 -43.59 -40.20
C THR A 376 9.93 -42.23 -40.84
N ASP A 377 9.72 -41.17 -40.06
CA ASP A 377 9.58 -39.80 -40.55
C ASP A 377 10.89 -39.04 -40.30
N GLY A 378 11.54 -38.63 -41.38
CA GLY A 378 12.80 -37.88 -41.37
C GLY A 378 12.65 -36.52 -42.05
N PRO A 379 13.75 -35.91 -42.52
CA PRO A 379 13.69 -34.72 -43.35
C PRO A 379 13.00 -35.02 -44.68
N GLY A 380 11.95 -34.26 -45.00
CA GLY A 380 11.15 -34.46 -46.21
C GLY A 380 9.93 -33.55 -46.27
N ILE A 381 9.22 -33.57 -47.40
CA ILE A 381 7.97 -32.82 -47.58
C ILE A 381 6.79 -33.71 -47.21
N TYR A 382 5.99 -33.24 -46.26
CA TYR A 382 4.82 -33.93 -45.72
C TYR A 382 3.57 -33.07 -45.85
N LYS A 383 2.41 -33.72 -45.99
CA LYS A 383 1.12 -33.05 -45.89
C LYS A 383 0.76 -32.80 -44.44
N VAL A 384 0.26 -31.62 -44.14
CA VAL A 384 -0.15 -31.24 -42.79
C VAL A 384 -1.62 -31.59 -42.57
N VAL A 385 -1.89 -32.24 -41.44
CA VAL A 385 -3.23 -32.34 -40.86
C VAL A 385 -3.28 -31.62 -39.52
N THR A 386 -4.45 -31.17 -39.11
CA THR A 386 -4.68 -30.32 -37.93
C THR A 386 -5.84 -30.86 -37.12
N SER A 387 -6.08 -30.36 -35.91
CA SER A 387 -7.25 -30.76 -35.10
C SER A 387 -8.61 -30.41 -35.72
N ALA A 388 -8.64 -29.54 -36.74
CA ALA A 388 -9.84 -29.25 -37.52
C ALA A 388 -10.09 -30.28 -38.64
N THR A 389 -9.03 -30.83 -39.22
CA THR A 389 -9.08 -31.72 -40.39
C THR A 389 -8.94 -33.21 -40.04
N HIS A 390 -8.26 -33.54 -38.94
CA HIS A 390 -8.04 -34.92 -38.48
C HIS A 390 -8.07 -35.03 -36.95
N LYS A 391 -8.65 -36.12 -36.43
CA LYS A 391 -8.75 -36.32 -34.97
C LYS A 391 -7.48 -36.94 -34.43
N THR A 392 -7.04 -36.46 -33.27
CA THR A 392 -5.86 -36.95 -32.54
C THR A 392 -5.88 -38.45 -32.21
N LEU A 393 -7.07 -39.09 -32.18
CA LEU A 393 -7.23 -40.51 -31.88
C LEU A 393 -7.37 -41.41 -33.13
N ASP A 394 -7.47 -40.83 -34.32
CA ASP A 394 -7.56 -41.59 -35.58
C ASP A 394 -6.13 -41.73 -36.16
N PRO A 395 -5.69 -42.91 -36.64
CA PRO A 395 -4.36 -43.09 -37.24
C PRO A 395 -4.06 -42.09 -38.36
N LEU A 396 -2.83 -41.56 -38.40
CA LEU A 396 -2.42 -40.61 -39.42
C LEU A 396 -2.37 -41.27 -40.81
N PRO A 397 -2.90 -40.63 -41.87
CA PRO A 397 -2.71 -41.10 -43.24
C PRO A 397 -1.23 -41.13 -43.66
N GLU A 398 -0.87 -42.06 -44.53
CA GLU A 398 0.51 -42.19 -45.05
C GLU A 398 0.98 -40.91 -45.75
N GLY A 399 2.18 -40.44 -45.40
CA GLY A 399 2.73 -39.18 -45.92
C GLY A 399 2.13 -37.90 -45.31
N THR A 400 1.43 -38.01 -44.17
CA THR A 400 0.95 -36.85 -43.40
C THR A 400 1.63 -36.74 -42.04
N ILE A 401 1.72 -35.51 -41.53
CA ILE A 401 2.18 -35.19 -40.17
C ILE A 401 1.18 -34.22 -39.52
N TYR A 402 1.17 -34.16 -38.19
CA TYR A 402 0.11 -33.47 -37.46
C TYR A 402 0.59 -32.15 -36.85
N ARG A 403 0.01 -31.02 -37.25
CA ARG A 403 0.28 -29.71 -36.64
C ARG A 403 -0.18 -29.71 -35.19
N ILE A 404 0.75 -29.44 -34.27
CA ILE A 404 0.49 -29.46 -32.84
C ILE A 404 1.06 -28.21 -32.18
N ASN A 405 0.28 -27.65 -31.24
CA ASN A 405 0.69 -26.50 -30.44
C ASN A 405 1.09 -26.97 -29.03
N THR A 406 1.93 -26.18 -28.37
CA THR A 406 2.47 -26.37 -27.02
C THR A 406 1.38 -26.80 -26.02
N GLY A 407 1.63 -27.89 -25.30
CA GLY A 407 0.67 -28.50 -24.38
C GLY A 407 -0.43 -29.36 -25.04
N GLY A 408 -0.52 -29.39 -26.37
CA GLY A 408 -1.43 -30.26 -27.11
C GLY A 408 -1.12 -31.75 -26.90
N PRO A 409 -2.15 -32.62 -26.89
CA PRO A 409 -1.98 -34.07 -26.79
C PRO A 409 -1.39 -34.64 -28.08
N LEU A 410 -0.45 -35.58 -27.97
CA LEU A 410 0.13 -36.26 -29.12
C LEU A 410 -0.93 -37.11 -29.85
N PRO A 411 -0.96 -37.10 -31.19
CA PRO A 411 -1.71 -38.05 -31.99
C PRO A 411 -1.29 -39.49 -31.75
N VAL A 412 -2.23 -40.42 -31.96
CA VAL A 412 -1.91 -41.84 -32.07
C VAL A 412 -0.85 -42.07 -33.15
N ASP A 413 -0.03 -43.09 -32.94
CA ASP A 413 1.08 -43.50 -33.82
C ASP A 413 2.19 -42.45 -34.02
N THR A 414 2.23 -41.36 -33.23
CA THR A 414 3.37 -40.41 -33.15
C THR A 414 4.14 -40.57 -31.84
N ASP A 415 5.45 -40.26 -31.85
CA ASP A 415 6.33 -40.39 -30.68
C ASP A 415 7.33 -39.23 -30.49
N ALA A 416 7.40 -38.27 -31.40
CA ALA A 416 8.26 -37.08 -31.30
C ALA A 416 7.62 -35.84 -31.95
N VAL A 417 8.12 -34.64 -31.63
CA VAL A 417 7.68 -33.38 -32.25
C VAL A 417 8.88 -32.59 -32.79
N ILE A 418 8.85 -32.26 -34.08
CA ILE A 418 9.77 -31.31 -34.71
C ILE A 418 9.22 -29.90 -34.48
N MET A 419 10.03 -28.99 -33.94
CA MET A 419 9.62 -27.61 -33.68
C MET A 419 9.47 -26.81 -34.99
N VAL A 420 8.61 -25.79 -35.00
CA VAL A 420 8.28 -25.03 -36.21
C VAL A 420 9.50 -24.35 -36.85
N GLU A 421 10.50 -23.99 -36.05
CA GLU A 421 11.77 -23.40 -36.49
C GLU A 421 12.64 -24.35 -37.32
N ASP A 422 12.46 -25.68 -37.18
CA ASP A 422 13.14 -26.71 -37.95
C ASP A 422 12.33 -27.17 -39.18
N THR A 423 11.46 -26.30 -39.70
CA THR A 423 10.63 -26.56 -40.89
C THR A 423 10.58 -25.40 -41.87
N HIS A 424 10.27 -25.69 -43.14
CA HIS A 424 9.89 -24.69 -44.14
C HIS A 424 8.45 -24.92 -44.62
N LEU A 425 7.68 -23.84 -44.77
CA LEU A 425 6.37 -23.88 -45.41
C LEU A 425 6.52 -24.10 -46.93
N ILE A 426 5.89 -25.15 -47.48
CA ILE A 426 5.91 -25.47 -48.91
C ILE A 426 4.63 -24.99 -49.60
N SER A 427 3.47 -25.25 -49.00
CA SER A 427 2.18 -24.76 -49.50
C SER A 427 1.18 -24.51 -48.38
N ALA A 428 0.27 -23.55 -48.59
CA ALA A 428 -0.82 -23.22 -47.68
C ALA A 428 -2.12 -22.99 -48.44
N ALA A 429 -3.24 -23.26 -47.79
CA ALA A 429 -4.57 -22.92 -48.26
C ALA A 429 -4.75 -21.40 -48.25
N LYS A 430 -5.52 -20.88 -49.22
CA LYS A 430 -5.85 -19.47 -49.32
C LYS A 430 -7.21 -19.17 -48.69
N ASP A 431 -7.31 -18.05 -47.98
CA ASP A 431 -8.60 -17.50 -47.52
C ASP A 431 -9.40 -16.85 -48.68
N GLU A 432 -10.58 -16.31 -48.38
CA GLU A 432 -11.44 -15.63 -49.36
C GLU A 432 -10.81 -14.34 -49.94
N ASP A 433 -9.83 -13.75 -49.24
CA ASP A 433 -9.09 -12.56 -49.64
C ASP A 433 -7.76 -12.88 -50.37
N GLY A 434 -7.37 -14.17 -50.46
CA GLY A 434 -6.17 -14.66 -51.14
C GLY A 434 -4.90 -14.74 -50.28
N ASN A 435 -5.00 -14.54 -48.97
CA ASN A 435 -3.88 -14.69 -48.02
C ASN A 435 -3.68 -16.14 -47.61
N ASP A 436 -2.48 -16.50 -47.15
CA ASP A 436 -2.23 -17.84 -46.59
C ASP A 436 -2.94 -18.02 -45.24
N ALA A 437 -3.65 -19.14 -45.08
CA ALA A 437 -4.52 -19.40 -43.94
C ALA A 437 -4.13 -20.65 -43.13
N GLU A 438 -4.21 -21.84 -43.74
CA GLU A 438 -3.86 -23.12 -43.09
C GLU A 438 -2.73 -23.80 -43.88
N GLU A 439 -1.72 -24.30 -43.17
CA GLU A 439 -0.58 -25.02 -43.74
C GLU A 439 -1.07 -26.31 -44.42
N LEU A 440 -0.67 -26.57 -45.67
CA LEU A 440 -1.05 -27.77 -46.43
C LEU A 440 0.12 -28.75 -46.58
N GLU A 441 1.31 -28.24 -46.89
CA GLU A 441 2.54 -29.02 -47.01
C GLU A 441 3.71 -28.26 -46.38
N ILE A 442 4.55 -28.96 -45.64
CA ILE A 442 5.77 -28.43 -45.02
C ILE A 442 6.94 -29.38 -45.24
N GLU A 443 8.14 -28.82 -45.29
CA GLU A 443 9.41 -29.54 -45.32
C GLU A 443 9.97 -29.62 -43.89
N THR A 444 10.18 -30.82 -43.36
CA THR A 444 10.95 -31.05 -42.14
C THR A 444 12.44 -31.03 -42.47
N LEU A 445 13.24 -30.31 -41.67
CA LEU A 445 14.68 -30.13 -41.96
C LEU A 445 15.59 -31.08 -41.19
N VAL A 446 15.07 -31.73 -40.15
CA VAL A 446 15.84 -32.53 -39.17
C VAL A 446 15.19 -33.89 -38.90
N SER A 447 16.01 -34.85 -38.44
CA SER A 447 15.52 -36.04 -37.71
C SER A 447 15.68 -35.79 -36.22
N VAL A 448 14.64 -36.10 -35.45
CA VAL A 448 14.66 -36.07 -33.98
C VAL A 448 14.49 -37.48 -33.41
N PRO A 449 15.04 -37.80 -32.22
CA PRO A 449 14.82 -39.10 -31.59
C PRO A 449 13.40 -39.25 -31.04
N ALA A 450 12.95 -40.50 -30.87
CA ALA A 450 11.69 -40.80 -30.19
C ALA A 450 11.67 -40.19 -28.78
N GLY A 451 10.59 -39.49 -28.44
CA GLY A 451 10.42 -38.73 -27.21
C GLY A 451 10.90 -37.28 -27.25
N GLU A 452 11.53 -36.81 -28.33
CA GLU A 452 12.00 -35.43 -28.42
C GLU A 452 10.84 -34.43 -28.39
N ASN A 453 10.99 -33.37 -27.59
CA ASN A 453 9.95 -32.41 -27.24
C ASN A 453 8.67 -33.00 -26.58
N VAL A 454 8.60 -34.30 -26.26
CA VAL A 454 7.42 -34.96 -25.67
C VAL A 454 7.48 -35.02 -24.14
N ARG A 455 6.40 -34.59 -23.50
CA ARG A 455 6.14 -34.72 -22.07
C ARG A 455 5.36 -35.99 -21.80
N GLN A 456 5.93 -36.87 -20.99
CA GLN A 456 5.30 -38.14 -20.61
C GLN A 456 4.15 -37.91 -19.61
N PRO A 457 3.17 -38.83 -19.52
CA PRO A 457 2.13 -38.75 -18.51
C PRO A 457 2.73 -38.71 -17.10
N GLY A 458 2.32 -37.74 -16.29
CA GLY A 458 2.82 -37.56 -14.93
C GLY A 458 4.29 -37.10 -14.85
N SER A 459 4.77 -36.40 -15.87
CA SER A 459 6.11 -35.79 -15.87
C SER A 459 6.21 -34.57 -14.94
N ASP A 460 5.11 -33.83 -14.72
CA ASP A 460 5.08 -32.72 -13.76
C ASP A 460 4.70 -33.23 -12.36
N VAL A 461 3.61 -34.00 -12.28
CA VAL A 461 3.03 -34.52 -11.03
C VAL A 461 2.38 -35.87 -11.34
N LYS A 462 2.64 -36.89 -10.54
CA LYS A 462 2.04 -38.22 -10.68
C LYS A 462 0.80 -38.37 -9.84
N GLU A 463 -0.09 -39.26 -10.27
CA GLU A 463 -1.24 -39.67 -9.47
C GLU A 463 -0.80 -40.17 -8.09
N GLY A 464 -1.39 -39.61 -7.03
CA GLY A 464 -1.05 -39.92 -5.65
C GLY A 464 0.11 -39.10 -5.06
N ASP A 465 0.79 -38.24 -5.81
CA ASP A 465 1.81 -37.35 -5.25
C ASP A 465 1.18 -36.31 -4.30
N LEU A 466 1.83 -36.06 -3.16
CA LEU A 466 1.47 -35.00 -2.21
C LEU A 466 1.93 -33.64 -2.76
N VAL A 467 1.00 -32.80 -3.21
CA VAL A 467 1.33 -31.49 -3.82
C VAL A 467 1.28 -30.33 -2.84
N LEU A 468 0.43 -30.40 -1.81
CA LEU A 468 0.42 -29.46 -0.68
C LEU A 468 0.11 -30.21 0.60
N SER A 469 0.95 -30.03 1.62
CA SER A 469 0.73 -30.61 2.95
C SER A 469 -0.35 -29.86 3.72
N LYS A 470 -1.03 -30.57 4.62
CA LYS A 470 -1.79 -29.97 5.71
C LYS A 470 -0.94 -28.93 6.47
N ASP A 471 -1.63 -27.93 7.04
CA ASP A 471 -1.07 -26.80 7.80
C ASP A 471 -0.23 -25.83 6.94
N SER A 472 -0.21 -26.02 5.61
CA SER A 472 0.35 -25.04 4.66
C SER A 472 -0.51 -23.78 4.58
N LEU A 473 0.14 -22.62 4.64
CA LEU A 473 -0.48 -21.32 4.38
C LEU A 473 -0.65 -21.08 2.87
N LEU A 474 -1.88 -20.85 2.41
CA LEU A 474 -2.17 -20.44 1.04
C LEU A 474 -1.85 -18.95 0.89
N ARG A 475 -0.80 -18.59 0.14
CA ARG A 475 -0.25 -17.22 0.13
C ARG A 475 -0.97 -16.31 -0.86
N SER A 476 -0.92 -15.00 -0.58
CA SER A 476 -1.37 -13.95 -1.51
C SER A 476 -0.53 -13.85 -2.78
N THR A 477 0.67 -14.47 -2.82
CA THR A 477 1.47 -14.66 -4.04
C THR A 477 0.85 -15.66 -5.02
N GLY A 478 -0.23 -16.34 -4.66
CA GLY A 478 -1.04 -17.17 -5.55
C GLY A 478 -0.46 -18.56 -5.88
N GLY A 479 0.79 -18.83 -5.52
CA GLY A 479 1.49 -20.09 -5.83
C GLY A 479 0.70 -21.33 -5.41
N GLU A 480 0.32 -21.44 -4.14
CA GLU A 480 -0.41 -22.60 -3.64
C GLU A 480 -1.83 -22.71 -4.24
N ILE A 481 -2.49 -21.57 -4.53
CA ILE A 481 -3.80 -21.55 -5.21
C ILE A 481 -3.66 -22.04 -6.65
N GLY A 482 -2.58 -21.66 -7.34
CA GLY A 482 -2.19 -22.18 -8.64
C GLY A 482 -1.94 -23.68 -8.61
N THR A 483 -1.22 -24.19 -7.60
CA THR A 483 -1.02 -25.64 -7.41
C THR A 483 -2.34 -26.39 -7.23
N LEU A 484 -3.27 -25.86 -6.41
CA LEU A 484 -4.61 -26.47 -6.24
C LEU A 484 -5.40 -26.53 -7.55
N ALA A 485 -5.38 -25.44 -8.34
CA ALA A 485 -6.04 -25.40 -9.65
C ALA A 485 -5.36 -26.33 -10.67
N PHE A 486 -4.02 -26.39 -10.66
CA PHE A 486 -3.22 -27.24 -11.54
C PHE A 486 -3.54 -28.72 -11.35
N VAL A 487 -3.69 -29.20 -10.11
CA VAL A 487 -4.15 -30.57 -9.83
C VAL A 487 -5.68 -30.77 -9.90
N GLY A 488 -6.41 -29.80 -10.48
CA GLY A 488 -7.85 -29.92 -10.73
C GLY A 488 -8.72 -29.97 -9.46
N ARG A 489 -8.24 -29.47 -8.31
CA ARG A 489 -9.03 -29.45 -7.06
C ARG A 489 -10.06 -28.33 -7.13
N THR A 490 -11.33 -28.71 -6.97
CA THR A 490 -12.47 -27.76 -6.97
C THR A 490 -12.77 -27.20 -5.58
N GLU A 491 -12.50 -27.97 -4.53
CA GLU A 491 -12.70 -27.62 -3.13
C GLU A 491 -11.55 -28.14 -2.25
N VAL A 492 -11.28 -27.44 -1.15
CA VAL A 492 -10.33 -27.85 -0.11
C VAL A 492 -10.88 -27.55 1.29
N SER A 493 -10.44 -28.34 2.27
CA SER A 493 -10.68 -28.08 3.69
C SER A 493 -9.65 -27.08 4.23
N VAL A 494 -10.10 -25.99 4.86
CA VAL A 494 -9.26 -24.93 5.43
C VAL A 494 -9.71 -24.52 6.83
N VAL A 495 -8.80 -23.99 7.65
CA VAL A 495 -9.16 -23.32 8.91
C VAL A 495 -9.84 -21.99 8.57
N ARG A 496 -11.04 -21.73 9.15
CA ARG A 496 -11.74 -20.47 8.90
C ARG A 496 -10.97 -19.27 9.48
N LYS A 497 -11.00 -18.13 8.79
CA LYS A 497 -10.49 -16.87 9.34
C LYS A 497 -11.40 -16.36 10.47
N PRO A 498 -10.87 -15.67 11.48
CA PRO A 498 -11.68 -14.94 12.46
C PRO A 498 -12.40 -13.76 11.81
N VAL A 499 -13.68 -13.57 12.17
CA VAL A 499 -14.40 -12.31 11.95
C VAL A 499 -14.10 -11.36 13.10
N VAL A 500 -13.89 -10.07 12.82
CA VAL A 500 -13.51 -9.06 13.82
C VAL A 500 -14.59 -7.99 13.95
N ALA A 501 -15.16 -7.82 15.14
CA ALA A 501 -16.04 -6.70 15.45
C ALA A 501 -15.22 -5.54 15.99
N ILE A 502 -15.38 -4.33 15.43
CA ILE A 502 -14.60 -3.15 15.82
C ILE A 502 -15.49 -2.04 16.39
N LEU A 503 -15.00 -1.33 17.41
CA LEU A 503 -15.63 -0.13 17.97
C LEU A 503 -14.62 0.86 18.54
N SER A 504 -14.99 2.14 18.57
CA SER A 504 -14.28 3.18 19.32
C SER A 504 -15.13 3.64 20.51
N THR A 505 -14.49 3.99 21.63
CA THR A 505 -15.17 4.51 22.84
C THR A 505 -14.64 5.88 23.20
N GLY A 506 -15.53 6.84 23.45
CA GLY A 506 -15.17 8.16 23.93
C GLY A 506 -16.23 9.19 23.56
N ASN A 507 -16.74 9.92 24.55
CA ASN A 507 -17.75 10.98 24.33
C ASN A 507 -17.19 12.18 23.54
N GLU A 508 -15.88 12.28 23.36
CA GLU A 508 -15.22 13.30 22.53
C GLU A 508 -15.22 12.97 21.04
N LEU A 509 -15.61 11.75 20.64
CA LEU A 509 -15.46 11.26 19.28
C LEU A 509 -16.65 11.63 18.38
N VAL A 510 -16.33 12.14 17.19
CA VAL A 510 -17.29 12.41 16.11
C VAL A 510 -16.97 11.49 14.92
N ASP A 511 -18.01 10.96 14.26
CA ASP A 511 -17.82 10.18 13.03
C ASP A 511 -17.49 11.11 11.86
N LEU A 512 -16.53 10.72 11.02
CA LEU A 512 -16.18 11.46 9.80
C LEU A 512 -17.32 11.44 8.76
N GLN A 513 -18.17 10.41 8.78
CA GLN A 513 -19.28 10.22 7.84
C GLN A 513 -20.60 10.84 8.34
N ASP A 514 -20.67 11.27 9.60
CA ASP A 514 -21.84 11.96 10.18
C ASP A 514 -21.40 13.32 10.77
N PRO A 515 -21.13 14.32 9.90
CA PRO A 515 -20.58 15.60 10.32
C PRO A 515 -21.62 16.44 11.07
N VAL A 516 -21.53 16.42 12.39
CA VAL A 516 -22.28 17.33 13.27
C VAL A 516 -21.91 18.79 12.94
N ASN A 517 -22.91 19.67 12.83
CA ASN A 517 -22.69 21.11 12.68
C ASN A 517 -22.12 21.69 13.99
N ILE A 518 -20.80 21.72 14.09
CA ILE A 518 -20.07 22.34 15.20
C ILE A 518 -20.19 23.87 15.07
N ALA A 519 -20.88 24.51 16.00
CA ALA A 519 -20.88 25.97 16.11
C ALA A 519 -19.45 26.47 16.40
N GLN A 520 -19.04 27.57 15.76
CA GLN A 520 -17.64 28.01 15.73
C GLN A 520 -17.02 28.34 17.11
N ASP A 521 -17.85 28.51 18.14
CA ASP A 521 -17.45 28.91 19.49
C ASP A 521 -17.49 27.75 20.54
N GLU A 522 -17.89 26.53 20.17
CA GLU A 522 -17.93 25.37 21.08
C GLU A 522 -16.93 24.27 20.72
N TRP A 523 -16.49 23.47 21.71
CA TRP A 523 -15.60 22.34 21.47
C TRP A 523 -16.35 21.16 20.84
N GLY A 524 -16.34 21.11 19.51
CA GLY A 524 -17.01 20.08 18.71
C GLY A 524 -16.35 18.69 18.66
N GLY A 525 -15.63 18.27 19.70
CA GLY A 525 -14.98 16.96 19.76
C GLY A 525 -13.77 16.79 18.83
N ILE A 526 -13.46 15.54 18.49
CA ILE A 526 -12.37 15.11 17.60
C ILE A 526 -12.84 13.93 16.73
N TYR A 527 -12.35 13.82 15.49
CA TYR A 527 -12.76 12.74 14.59
C TYR A 527 -12.18 11.37 15.00
N ASP A 528 -13.02 10.33 14.99
CA ASP A 528 -12.60 8.93 15.17
C ASP A 528 -11.65 8.49 14.05
N THR A 529 -10.36 8.53 14.36
CA THR A 529 -9.31 8.10 13.44
C THR A 529 -9.02 6.60 13.56
N ASN A 530 -9.32 5.99 14.70
CA ASN A 530 -8.80 4.67 15.04
C ASN A 530 -9.55 3.56 14.30
N ARG A 531 -10.88 3.60 14.39
CA ARG A 531 -11.76 2.60 13.77
C ARG A 531 -11.56 2.49 12.26
N PRO A 532 -11.65 3.57 11.45
CA PRO A 532 -11.38 3.47 10.01
C PRO A 532 -9.95 3.02 9.69
N SER A 533 -8.95 3.47 10.45
CA SER A 533 -7.54 3.04 10.24
C SER A 533 -7.33 1.55 10.50
N LEU A 534 -7.97 1.01 11.55
CA LEU A 534 -7.87 -0.40 11.93
C LEU A 534 -8.74 -1.29 11.03
N GLN A 535 -9.91 -0.82 10.60
CA GLN A 535 -10.73 -1.51 9.61
C GLN A 535 -9.98 -1.67 8.28
N ALA A 536 -9.39 -0.60 7.75
CA ALA A 536 -8.58 -0.67 6.53
C ALA A 536 -7.40 -1.65 6.66
N ALA A 537 -6.75 -1.71 7.83
CA ALA A 537 -5.68 -2.67 8.09
C ALA A 537 -6.17 -4.12 8.23
N LEU A 538 -7.36 -4.35 8.79
CA LEU A 538 -8.00 -5.68 8.88
C LEU A 538 -8.42 -6.19 7.50
N GLU A 539 -9.12 -5.36 6.72
CA GLU A 539 -9.61 -5.68 5.38
C GLU A 539 -8.45 -5.88 4.40
N GLY A 540 -7.41 -5.04 4.47
CA GLY A 540 -6.17 -5.20 3.69
C GLY A 540 -5.38 -6.48 4.02
N LEU A 541 -5.53 -7.03 5.23
CA LEU A 541 -5.02 -8.36 5.60
C LEU A 541 -6.00 -9.50 5.25
N GLY A 542 -7.14 -9.19 4.66
CA GLY A 542 -8.15 -10.16 4.21
C GLY A 542 -8.96 -10.78 5.36
N TYR A 543 -9.25 -10.02 6.42
CA TYR A 543 -10.20 -10.37 7.48
C TYR A 543 -11.55 -9.68 7.25
N GLU A 544 -12.64 -10.34 7.64
CA GLU A 544 -13.98 -9.76 7.63
C GLU A 544 -14.19 -8.88 8.87
N VAL A 545 -14.76 -7.69 8.68
CA VAL A 545 -14.96 -6.69 9.74
C VAL A 545 -16.45 -6.38 9.93
N SER A 546 -16.90 -6.45 11.19
CA SER A 546 -18.20 -5.96 11.62
C SER A 546 -18.03 -4.65 12.39
N ASP A 547 -18.18 -3.51 11.72
CA ASP A 547 -18.23 -2.23 12.41
C ASP A 547 -19.46 -2.13 13.35
N LEU A 548 -19.22 -1.71 14.60
CA LEU A 548 -20.24 -1.45 15.62
C LEU A 548 -20.43 0.04 15.94
N GLY A 549 -19.60 0.92 15.38
CA GLY A 549 -19.62 2.38 15.50
C GLY A 549 -18.79 2.95 16.64
N ILE A 550 -19.04 4.23 16.92
CA ILE A 550 -18.62 4.92 18.15
C ILE A 550 -19.60 4.52 19.26
N VAL A 551 -19.09 4.35 20.48
CA VAL A 551 -19.83 3.92 21.66
C VAL A 551 -19.59 4.92 22.80
N ASP A 552 -20.66 5.47 23.35
CA ASP A 552 -20.57 6.41 24.48
C ASP A 552 -19.94 5.75 25.71
N ASP A 553 -19.35 6.58 26.56
CA ASP A 553 -18.83 6.22 27.88
C ASP A 553 -19.94 6.00 28.91
N SER A 554 -20.90 5.14 28.56
CA SER A 554 -21.94 4.60 29.44
C SER A 554 -21.83 3.08 29.54
N ILE A 555 -22.20 2.52 30.70
CA ILE A 555 -22.21 1.07 30.93
C ILE A 555 -23.18 0.39 29.95
N GLU A 556 -24.34 1.00 29.71
CA GLU A 556 -25.39 0.44 28.86
C GLU A 556 -24.94 0.39 27.38
N SER A 557 -24.39 1.49 26.87
CA SER A 557 -23.83 1.58 25.51
C SER A 557 -22.73 0.52 25.31
N HIS A 558 -21.81 0.40 26.27
CA HIS A 558 -20.74 -0.62 26.27
C HIS A 558 -21.29 -2.06 26.30
N VAL A 559 -22.24 -2.37 27.19
CA VAL A 559 -22.84 -3.72 27.30
C VAL A 559 -23.61 -4.07 26.02
N SER A 560 -24.36 -3.12 25.46
CA SER A 560 -25.08 -3.30 24.19
C SER A 560 -24.12 -3.57 23.03
N ALA A 561 -23.06 -2.76 22.89
CA ALA A 561 -22.06 -2.93 21.84
C ALA A 561 -21.31 -4.27 21.96
N ILE A 562 -20.85 -4.65 23.15
CA ILE A 562 -20.16 -5.93 23.37
C ILE A 562 -21.09 -7.12 23.08
N LYS A 563 -22.38 -7.06 23.46
CA LYS A 563 -23.36 -8.10 23.09
C LYS A 563 -23.48 -8.24 21.56
N ARG A 564 -23.64 -7.12 20.83
CA ARG A 564 -23.67 -7.13 19.34
C ARG A 564 -22.40 -7.74 18.75
N GLY A 565 -21.22 -7.39 19.28
CA GLY A 565 -19.94 -7.95 18.84
C GLY A 565 -19.81 -9.45 19.11
N LEU A 566 -20.21 -9.91 20.29
CA LEU A 566 -20.21 -11.34 20.66
C LEU A 566 -21.14 -12.19 19.79
N THR A 567 -22.22 -11.62 19.24
CA THR A 567 -23.06 -12.32 18.26
C THR A 567 -22.39 -12.38 16.88
N LYS A 568 -21.78 -11.29 16.41
CA LYS A 568 -21.31 -11.15 15.02
C LYS A 568 -19.88 -11.65 14.73
N ALA A 569 -18.98 -11.66 15.71
CA ALA A 569 -17.54 -11.82 15.48
C ALA A 569 -16.88 -12.81 16.45
N ASP A 570 -15.67 -13.29 16.12
CA ASP A 570 -14.84 -14.13 17.00
C ASP A 570 -13.95 -13.30 17.92
N VAL A 571 -13.54 -12.12 17.44
CA VAL A 571 -12.69 -11.16 18.13
C VAL A 571 -13.41 -9.82 18.21
N LEU A 572 -13.44 -9.23 19.41
CA LEU A 572 -13.83 -7.85 19.63
C LEU A 572 -12.57 -6.99 19.73
N LEU A 573 -12.51 -5.92 18.94
CA LEU A 573 -11.42 -4.95 18.92
C LEU A 573 -11.97 -3.58 19.31
N THR A 574 -11.56 -3.06 20.46
CA THR A 574 -11.98 -1.74 20.94
C THR A 574 -10.82 -0.76 20.98
N THR A 575 -11.10 0.54 20.86
CA THR A 575 -10.10 1.60 21.11
C THR A 575 -10.69 2.67 22.04
N GLY A 576 -9.87 3.21 22.94
CA GLY A 576 -10.35 4.08 24.03
C GLY A 576 -10.57 3.31 25.33
N GLY A 577 -11.17 3.94 26.35
CA GLY A 577 -11.75 3.27 27.54
C GLY A 577 -10.84 2.36 28.39
N THR A 578 -9.51 2.46 28.24
CA THR A 578 -8.53 1.46 28.72
C THR A 578 -7.57 1.93 29.81
N SER A 579 -7.60 3.20 30.23
CA SER A 579 -6.58 3.80 31.11
C SER A 579 -6.93 3.69 32.62
N MET A 580 -6.95 4.82 33.34
CA MET A 580 -7.32 4.99 34.77
C MET A 580 -8.23 6.22 34.98
N GLY A 581 -8.79 6.75 33.90
CA GLY A 581 -9.68 7.91 33.85
C GLY A 581 -11.10 7.59 34.32
N ALA A 582 -11.96 8.62 34.28
CA ALA A 582 -13.32 8.51 34.80
C ALA A 582 -14.25 7.65 33.95
N SER A 583 -14.02 7.69 32.65
CA SER A 583 -14.81 7.09 31.59
C SER A 583 -14.26 5.73 31.11
N ASP A 584 -13.19 5.22 31.73
CA ASP A 584 -12.57 3.93 31.38
C ASP A 584 -13.42 2.75 31.89
N LEU A 585 -14.63 2.61 31.35
CA LEU A 585 -15.65 1.66 31.78
C LEU A 585 -15.43 0.24 31.25
N LEU A 586 -14.59 0.06 30.23
CA LEU A 586 -14.48 -1.20 29.51
C LEU A 586 -14.00 -2.36 30.40
N LYS A 587 -12.97 -2.15 31.23
CA LYS A 587 -12.46 -3.17 32.16
C LYS A 587 -13.51 -3.55 33.22
N PRO A 588 -14.19 -2.59 33.88
CA PRO A 588 -15.36 -2.86 34.71
C PRO A 588 -16.48 -3.63 34.01
N VAL A 589 -16.81 -3.28 32.76
CA VAL A 589 -17.87 -3.95 31.99
C VAL A 589 -17.50 -5.40 31.70
N ILE A 590 -16.27 -5.66 31.24
CA ILE A 590 -15.74 -7.02 31.01
C ILE A 590 -15.88 -7.89 32.26
N GLU A 591 -15.38 -7.42 33.40
CA GLU A 591 -15.37 -8.21 34.65
C GLU A 591 -16.77 -8.37 35.27
N ARG A 592 -17.55 -7.29 35.39
CA ARG A 592 -18.80 -7.28 36.17
C ARG A 592 -20.04 -7.69 35.38
N HIS A 593 -20.12 -7.33 34.09
CA HIS A 593 -21.32 -7.55 33.28
C HIS A 593 -21.24 -8.77 32.37
N PHE A 594 -20.03 -9.24 32.06
CA PHE A 594 -19.80 -10.43 31.23
C PHE A 594 -19.08 -11.57 31.94
N GLY A 595 -18.60 -11.39 33.18
CA GLY A 595 -17.77 -12.41 33.85
C GLY A 595 -16.48 -12.73 33.09
N GLY A 596 -15.99 -11.76 32.32
CA GLY A 596 -14.82 -11.89 31.47
C GLY A 596 -13.52 -11.95 32.25
N SER A 597 -12.57 -12.73 31.77
CA SER A 597 -11.22 -12.81 32.34
C SER A 597 -10.28 -11.85 31.61
N ILE A 598 -9.78 -10.82 32.32
CA ILE A 598 -8.71 -9.96 31.84
C ILE A 598 -7.37 -10.63 32.17
N HIS A 599 -6.64 -11.08 31.14
CA HIS A 599 -5.36 -11.78 31.33
C HIS A 599 -4.22 -10.80 31.58
N PHE A 600 -4.26 -9.63 30.94
CA PHE A 600 -3.49 -8.46 31.34
C PHE A 600 -4.23 -7.17 30.97
N GLY A 601 -4.06 -6.13 31.79
CA GLY A 601 -4.63 -4.80 31.55
C GLY A 601 -3.60 -3.69 31.25
N ARG A 602 -2.29 -4.00 31.33
CA ARG A 602 -1.18 -3.06 31.13
C ARG A 602 0.10 -3.78 30.68
N VAL A 603 0.80 -3.25 29.68
CA VAL A 603 2.03 -3.86 29.13
C VAL A 603 3.22 -2.87 29.15
N MET A 604 4.43 -3.38 29.37
CA MET A 604 5.69 -2.61 29.47
C MET A 604 6.26 -2.20 28.09
N VAL A 605 5.43 -1.50 27.29
CA VAL A 605 5.73 -1.08 25.91
C VAL A 605 5.49 0.42 25.68
N LYS A 606 6.10 0.94 24.62
CA LYS A 606 5.95 2.32 24.13
C LYS A 606 5.82 2.34 22.60
N PRO A 607 4.78 2.97 22.03
CA PRO A 607 3.51 3.28 22.68
C PRO A 607 2.80 2.01 23.20
N GLY A 608 1.59 2.12 23.78
CA GLY A 608 0.77 0.94 24.06
C GLY A 608 0.55 0.53 25.53
N LYS A 609 1.05 1.28 26.51
CA LYS A 609 0.98 0.92 27.95
C LYS A 609 -0.39 0.37 28.46
N PRO A 610 -1.57 0.94 28.13
CA PRO A 610 -2.85 0.45 28.66
C PRO A 610 -3.51 -0.68 27.83
N THR A 611 -2.82 -1.23 26.82
CA THR A 611 -3.32 -2.35 26.02
C THR A 611 -3.76 -3.50 26.92
N THR A 612 -4.95 -4.03 26.65
CA THR A 612 -5.64 -5.02 27.47
C THR A 612 -6.07 -6.20 26.60
N PHE A 613 -5.88 -7.41 27.11
CA PHE A 613 -6.30 -8.66 26.48
C PHE A 613 -7.19 -9.44 27.44
N ALA A 614 -8.36 -9.85 26.95
CA ALA A 614 -9.37 -10.54 27.74
C ALA A 614 -10.07 -11.64 26.94
N THR A 615 -10.70 -12.57 27.66
CA THR A 615 -11.62 -13.56 27.09
C THR A 615 -12.98 -13.44 27.74
N LEU A 616 -14.02 -13.30 26.92
CA LEU A 616 -15.42 -13.19 27.34
C LEU A 616 -16.12 -14.55 27.16
N PRO A 617 -16.84 -15.08 28.16
CA PRO A 617 -17.73 -16.22 27.93
C PRO A 617 -18.86 -15.83 26.98
N VAL A 618 -19.30 -16.77 26.14
CA VAL A 618 -20.47 -16.59 25.29
C VAL A 618 -21.73 -16.98 26.08
N PRO A 619 -22.72 -16.08 26.25
CA PRO A 619 -23.88 -16.33 27.14
C PRO A 619 -24.62 -17.65 26.86
N ASP A 620 -24.79 -18.00 25.59
CA ASP A 620 -25.56 -19.17 25.14
C ASP A 620 -24.69 -20.40 24.79
N ALA A 621 -23.38 -20.35 25.07
CA ALA A 621 -22.45 -21.45 24.76
C ALA A 621 -21.43 -21.67 25.91
N PRO A 622 -21.80 -22.45 26.96
CA PRO A 622 -20.95 -22.72 28.10
C PRO A 622 -19.58 -23.30 27.71
N GLY A 623 -18.51 -22.73 28.27
CA GLY A 623 -17.12 -23.11 27.96
C GLY A 623 -16.57 -22.54 26.65
N VAL A 624 -17.39 -21.92 25.80
CA VAL A 624 -16.93 -21.16 24.63
C VAL A 624 -16.59 -19.74 25.08
N HIS A 625 -15.38 -19.31 24.73
CA HIS A 625 -14.91 -17.95 25.00
C HIS A 625 -14.54 -17.24 23.70
N LYS A 626 -14.92 -15.96 23.60
CA LYS A 626 -14.51 -15.06 22.51
C LYS A 626 -13.44 -14.10 22.99
N THR A 627 -12.60 -13.64 22.07
CA THR A 627 -11.44 -12.82 22.38
C THR A 627 -11.80 -11.34 22.37
N LEU A 628 -11.25 -10.57 23.31
CA LEU A 628 -11.33 -9.11 23.29
C LEU A 628 -9.94 -8.49 23.44
N PHE A 629 -9.60 -7.62 22.50
CA PHE A 629 -8.48 -6.69 22.58
C PHE A 629 -9.01 -5.28 22.79
N ALA A 630 -8.50 -4.60 23.80
CA ALA A 630 -8.77 -3.18 24.00
C ALA A 630 -7.48 -2.39 23.88
N LEU A 631 -7.42 -1.57 22.83
CA LEU A 631 -6.26 -0.79 22.46
C LEU A 631 -6.36 0.64 23.01
N PRO A 632 -5.24 1.36 23.19
CA PRO A 632 -5.26 2.73 23.69
C PRO A 632 -5.92 3.66 22.66
N GLY A 633 -6.75 4.61 23.10
CA GLY A 633 -7.41 5.59 22.21
C GLY A 633 -6.45 6.52 21.45
N ASN A 634 -5.19 6.64 21.88
CA ASN A 634 -4.15 7.37 21.14
C ASN A 634 -3.84 6.69 19.79
N PRO A 635 -4.07 7.32 18.62
CA PRO A 635 -4.08 6.60 17.34
C PRO A 635 -2.79 5.89 16.97
N ALA A 636 -1.64 6.54 17.17
CA ALA A 636 -0.36 5.92 16.88
C ALA A 636 0.06 4.86 17.92
N SER A 637 -0.75 4.65 18.97
CA SER A 637 -0.67 3.50 19.88
C SER A 637 -1.59 2.36 19.43
N ALA A 638 -2.81 2.69 19.00
CA ALA A 638 -3.78 1.71 18.50
C ALA A 638 -3.19 0.92 17.32
N LEU A 639 -2.74 1.60 16.26
CA LEU A 639 -2.25 0.90 15.07
C LEU A 639 -0.95 0.11 15.34
N VAL A 640 -0.07 0.59 16.23
CA VAL A 640 1.14 -0.15 16.62
C VAL A 640 0.79 -1.42 17.41
N MET A 641 -0.12 -1.33 18.39
CA MET A 641 -0.53 -2.48 19.21
C MET A 641 -1.40 -3.48 18.42
N PHE A 642 -2.11 -3.02 17.39
CA PHE A 642 -2.77 -3.88 16.41
C PHE A 642 -1.76 -4.80 15.71
N HIS A 643 -0.70 -4.25 15.11
CA HIS A 643 0.32 -5.05 14.44
C HIS A 643 1.13 -5.93 15.41
N VAL A 644 1.43 -5.44 16.62
CA VAL A 644 2.25 -6.15 17.61
C VAL A 644 1.50 -7.29 18.31
N PHE A 645 0.19 -7.16 18.58
CA PHE A 645 -0.58 -8.14 19.37
C PHE A 645 -1.82 -8.72 18.67
N VAL A 646 -2.58 -7.90 17.92
CA VAL A 646 -3.84 -8.33 17.32
C VAL A 646 -3.61 -9.16 16.06
N VAL A 647 -2.72 -8.75 15.15
CA VAL A 647 -2.43 -9.52 13.93
C VAL A 647 -1.87 -10.93 14.24
N PRO A 648 -0.91 -11.11 15.18
CA PRO A 648 -0.48 -12.46 15.59
C PRO A 648 -1.61 -13.30 16.19
N ALA A 649 -2.51 -12.68 16.97
CA ALA A 649 -3.68 -13.35 17.51
C ALA A 649 -4.67 -13.81 16.41
N LEU A 650 -4.93 -12.97 15.41
CA LEU A 650 -5.82 -13.29 14.29
C LEU A 650 -5.23 -14.41 13.41
N ARG A 651 -3.91 -14.39 13.17
CA ARG A 651 -3.20 -15.49 12.48
C ARG A 651 -3.27 -16.79 13.29
N ARG A 652 -3.09 -16.73 14.61
CA ARG A 652 -3.19 -17.91 15.49
C ARG A 652 -4.60 -18.53 15.46
N LEU A 653 -5.64 -17.71 15.48
CA LEU A 653 -7.04 -18.14 15.29
C LEU A 653 -7.28 -18.70 13.89
N GLY A 654 -6.69 -18.11 12.85
CA GLY A 654 -6.73 -18.58 11.47
C GLY A 654 -5.87 -19.81 11.16
N GLY A 655 -5.34 -20.51 12.17
CA GLY A 655 -4.62 -21.78 12.00
C GLY A 655 -3.12 -21.69 11.76
N TYR A 656 -2.52 -20.48 11.77
CA TYR A 656 -1.08 -20.34 11.53
C TYR A 656 -0.26 -21.03 12.63
N ALA A 657 0.90 -21.57 12.23
CA ALA A 657 1.90 -22.05 13.17
C ALA A 657 2.38 -20.89 14.08
N PRO A 658 2.64 -21.12 15.39
CA PRO A 658 2.99 -20.05 16.33
C PRO A 658 4.14 -19.14 15.88
N GLU A 659 5.12 -19.71 15.19
CA GLU A 659 6.32 -19.06 14.64
C GLU A 659 5.98 -18.15 13.45
N GLN A 660 4.91 -18.47 12.71
CA GLN A 660 4.43 -17.72 11.54
C GLN A 660 3.37 -16.67 11.89
N CYS A 661 2.86 -16.65 13.13
CA CYS A 661 1.89 -15.65 13.57
C CYS A 661 2.51 -14.24 13.64
N HIS A 662 3.77 -14.13 14.04
CA HIS A 662 4.44 -12.84 14.17
C HIS A 662 4.85 -12.28 12.81
N PHE A 663 4.94 -10.95 12.71
CA PHE A 663 5.56 -10.31 11.55
C PHE A 663 7.08 -10.62 11.53
N PRO A 664 7.70 -10.78 10.34
CA PRO A 664 9.14 -10.99 10.25
C PRO A 664 9.92 -9.87 10.94
N LEU A 665 10.91 -10.26 11.73
CA LEU A 665 11.92 -9.35 12.25
C LEU A 665 13.13 -9.41 11.31
N VAL A 666 13.62 -8.25 10.88
CA VAL A 666 14.82 -8.12 10.05
C VAL A 666 15.82 -7.17 10.70
N ASN A 667 17.12 -7.47 10.56
CA ASN A 667 18.15 -6.51 10.91
C ASN A 667 18.08 -5.32 9.96
N VAL A 668 18.13 -4.11 10.51
CA VAL A 668 18.20 -2.84 9.77
C VAL A 668 19.23 -1.92 10.41
N LYS A 669 19.83 -1.03 9.62
CA LYS A 669 20.60 0.11 10.15
C LYS A 669 19.69 1.31 10.37
N ILE A 670 19.79 1.99 11.51
CA ILE A 670 19.02 3.22 11.75
C ILE A 670 19.66 4.45 11.09
N ASP A 671 18.86 5.27 10.43
CA ASP A 671 19.36 6.48 9.75
C ASP A 671 19.63 7.68 10.69
N VAL A 672 18.95 7.71 11.85
CA VAL A 672 19.05 8.76 12.86
C VAL A 672 19.22 8.15 14.26
N PRO A 673 19.90 8.83 15.20
CA PRO A 673 20.04 8.33 16.56
C PRO A 673 18.68 8.17 17.28
N MET A 674 18.49 7.06 17.98
CA MET A 674 17.24 6.71 18.68
C MET A 674 17.45 6.54 20.18
N ARG A 675 16.77 7.36 21.00
CA ARG A 675 16.86 7.29 22.47
C ARG A 675 16.16 6.05 23.02
N LEU A 676 16.79 5.36 23.96
CA LEU A 676 16.20 4.19 24.63
C LEU A 676 15.29 4.59 25.80
N ASP A 677 14.21 3.82 25.98
CA ASP A 677 13.24 3.95 27.08
C ASP A 677 13.41 2.78 28.05
N LEU A 678 12.85 2.86 29.26
CA LEU A 678 12.84 1.73 30.20
C LEU A 678 11.90 0.59 29.74
N ARG A 679 11.09 0.84 28.71
CA ARG A 679 10.16 -0.08 28.05
C ARG A 679 10.70 -0.46 26.67
N VAL A 680 10.21 -1.57 26.10
CA VAL A 680 10.41 -1.84 24.67
C VAL A 680 9.71 -0.72 23.89
N GLU A 681 10.43 -0.05 22.99
CA GLU A 681 9.84 0.98 22.12
C GLU A 681 9.70 0.46 20.69
N PHE A 682 8.48 0.47 20.17
CA PHE A 682 8.15 0.18 18.78
C PHE A 682 8.13 1.50 18.01
N HIS A 683 9.28 1.86 17.45
CA HIS A 683 9.52 3.12 16.77
C HIS A 683 9.11 3.00 15.30
N ARG A 684 8.17 3.84 14.84
CA ARG A 684 7.64 3.77 13.46
C ARG A 684 8.69 4.26 12.47
N VAL A 685 8.92 3.47 11.44
CA VAL A 685 9.94 3.72 10.41
C VAL A 685 9.43 3.41 9.01
N VAL A 686 10.10 4.01 8.03
CA VAL A 686 10.11 3.57 6.64
C VAL A 686 11.41 2.81 6.41
N ILE A 687 11.31 1.52 6.15
CA ILE A 687 12.44 0.64 5.83
C ILE A 687 12.62 0.64 4.32
N ARG A 688 13.84 0.96 3.90
CA ARG A 688 14.24 0.96 2.50
C ARG A 688 15.40 -0.01 2.28
N VAL A 689 15.46 -0.66 1.13
CA VAL A 689 16.61 -1.46 0.73
C VAL A 689 17.56 -0.59 -0.10
N GLU A 690 18.83 -0.55 0.32
CA GLU A 690 19.94 0.17 -0.31
C GLU A 690 21.05 -0.82 -0.72
N ASN A 691 22.05 -0.34 -1.48
CA ASN A 691 23.27 -1.10 -1.78
C ASN A 691 24.05 -1.60 -0.55
N GLY A 692 23.75 -1.09 0.65
CA GLY A 692 24.31 -1.54 1.93
C GLY A 692 23.38 -2.44 2.76
N GLY A 693 22.26 -2.91 2.20
CA GLY A 693 21.20 -3.65 2.90
C GLY A 693 20.03 -2.75 3.35
N PRO A 694 19.12 -3.26 4.19
CA PRO A 694 17.96 -2.50 4.64
C PRO A 694 18.31 -1.43 5.70
N ARG A 695 17.79 -0.22 5.50
CA ARG A 695 17.93 0.94 6.39
C ARG A 695 16.56 1.42 6.85
N ALA A 696 16.45 1.78 8.13
CA ALA A 696 15.23 2.28 8.75
C ALA A 696 15.29 3.80 8.99
N TYR A 697 14.39 4.51 8.32
CA TYR A 697 14.18 5.95 8.41
C TYR A 697 13.05 6.27 9.38
N SER A 698 13.29 7.07 10.41
CA SER A 698 12.24 7.48 11.36
C SER A 698 11.14 8.30 10.67
N THR A 699 9.87 8.04 11.00
CA THR A 699 8.74 8.92 10.61
C THR A 699 8.67 10.23 11.41
N GLY A 700 9.76 10.58 12.11
CA GLY A 700 9.89 11.81 12.89
C GLY A 700 9.34 11.66 14.31
N GLY A 701 8.57 12.66 14.77
CA GLY A 701 8.21 12.79 16.18
C GLY A 701 7.25 11.70 16.69
N GLN A 702 7.76 10.74 17.44
CA GLN A 702 7.09 9.51 17.89
C GLN A 702 6.01 9.66 19.00
N ARG A 703 5.38 10.84 19.15
CA ARG A 703 4.31 11.04 20.16
C ARG A 703 3.12 10.12 19.87
N SER A 704 2.54 9.51 20.90
CA SER A 704 1.45 8.52 20.79
C SER A 704 0.18 9.04 20.10
N SER A 705 -0.06 10.35 20.17
CA SER A 705 -1.19 11.04 19.52
C SER A 705 -0.90 11.50 18.09
N ARG A 706 0.35 11.43 17.60
CA ARG A 706 0.71 11.97 16.27
C ARG A 706 0.35 10.97 15.16
N VAL A 707 -0.88 11.06 14.65
CA VAL A 707 -1.37 10.28 13.49
C VAL A 707 -0.41 10.35 12.31
N ALA A 708 0.13 11.53 11.99
CA ALA A 708 1.06 11.72 10.87
C ALA A 708 2.35 10.87 10.94
N SER A 709 2.71 10.30 12.10
CA SER A 709 3.85 9.37 12.22
C SER A 709 3.57 7.95 11.70
N LEU A 710 2.32 7.67 11.29
CA LEU A 710 1.88 6.42 10.69
C LEU A 710 1.95 6.42 9.16
N ASN A 711 1.97 7.61 8.53
CA ASN A 711 1.97 7.71 7.07
C ASN A 711 3.25 7.09 6.47
N GLY A 712 3.07 6.17 5.51
CA GLY A 712 4.16 5.46 4.83
C GLY A 712 4.96 4.48 5.70
N ALA A 713 4.59 4.28 6.98
CA ALA A 713 5.31 3.38 7.87
C ALA A 713 5.09 1.91 7.48
N ASN A 714 6.13 1.26 6.95
CA ASN A 714 6.15 -0.16 6.63
C ASN A 714 6.88 -1.01 7.69
N GLY A 715 7.45 -0.39 8.73
CA GLY A 715 8.18 -1.09 9.77
C GLY A 715 8.10 -0.46 11.16
N LEU A 716 8.41 -1.27 12.17
CA LEU A 716 8.58 -0.86 13.56
C LEU A 716 9.96 -1.31 14.05
N VAL A 717 10.90 -0.38 14.25
CA VAL A 717 12.17 -0.69 14.93
C VAL A 717 11.85 -1.05 16.38
N VAL A 718 12.36 -2.21 16.82
CA VAL A 718 12.17 -2.74 18.17
C VAL A 718 13.35 -2.30 19.03
N LEU A 719 13.24 -1.12 19.64
CA LEU A 719 14.28 -0.57 20.49
C LEU A 719 14.36 -1.36 21.82
N PRO A 720 15.56 -1.82 22.22
CA PRO A 720 15.74 -2.55 23.46
C PRO A 720 15.47 -1.66 24.69
N LYS A 721 15.11 -2.30 25.80
CA LYS A 721 14.96 -1.62 27.10
C LYS A 721 16.32 -1.03 27.51
N LYS A 722 16.36 0.24 27.91
CA LYS A 722 17.54 0.87 28.53
C LYS A 722 17.94 0.09 29.78
N THR A 723 19.17 -0.41 29.81
CA THR A 723 19.77 -1.09 30.97
C THR A 723 20.54 -0.11 31.85
N PHE A 724 20.69 -0.43 33.14
CA PHE A 724 21.49 0.37 34.06
C PHE A 724 22.98 0.27 33.68
N GLY A 725 23.62 1.41 33.40
CA GLY A 725 24.99 1.46 32.86
C GLY A 725 25.11 1.14 31.37
N GLY A 726 23.99 0.92 30.66
CA GLY A 726 23.97 0.77 29.21
C GLY A 726 23.91 2.10 28.46
N PHE A 727 23.80 2.03 27.13
CA PHE A 727 23.66 3.20 26.27
C PHE A 727 22.28 3.89 26.46
N ASP A 728 22.28 5.22 26.36
CA ASP A 728 21.06 6.04 26.40
C ASP A 728 20.44 6.23 25.01
N VAL A 729 21.23 6.00 23.96
CA VAL A 729 20.92 6.26 22.55
C VAL A 729 21.58 5.15 21.72
N LEU A 730 20.87 4.62 20.73
CA LEU A 730 21.50 3.91 19.62
C LEU A 730 21.89 4.96 18.57
N GLU A 731 23.16 5.02 18.21
CA GLU A 731 23.68 5.99 17.25
C GLU A 731 23.32 5.63 15.80
N LYS A 732 23.42 6.59 14.89
CA LYS A 732 23.26 6.36 13.44
C LYS A 732 24.12 5.16 12.98
N ASP A 733 23.60 4.40 12.03
CA ASP A 733 24.18 3.17 11.48
C ASP A 733 24.28 1.98 12.45
N SER A 734 23.79 2.11 13.69
CA SER A 734 23.59 0.95 14.58
C SER A 734 22.63 -0.05 13.95
N GLU A 735 22.97 -1.33 14.05
CA GLU A 735 22.14 -2.45 13.61
C GLU A 735 21.14 -2.83 14.71
N VAL A 736 19.86 -2.95 14.33
CA VAL A 736 18.76 -3.24 15.24
C VAL A 736 17.70 -4.09 14.52
N GLN A 737 16.89 -4.83 15.28
CA GLN A 737 15.76 -5.58 14.73
C GLN A 737 14.57 -4.64 14.45
N ALA A 738 13.95 -4.79 13.29
CA ALA A 738 12.71 -4.13 12.93
C ALA A 738 11.66 -5.12 12.44
N MET A 739 10.43 -4.95 12.92
CA MET A 739 9.25 -5.71 12.51
C MET A 739 8.72 -5.16 11.18
N LEU A 740 8.64 -6.01 10.15
CA LEU A 740 8.07 -5.65 8.85
C LEU A 740 6.54 -5.73 8.90
N ILE A 741 5.86 -4.59 8.85
CA ILE A 741 4.39 -4.49 8.88
C ILE A 741 3.79 -4.15 7.51
N GLY A 742 4.63 -3.81 6.51
CA GLY A 742 4.24 -3.56 5.13
C GLY A 742 5.39 -3.84 4.17
N GLU A 743 5.20 -3.51 2.88
CA GLU A 743 6.18 -3.77 1.82
C GLU A 743 7.45 -2.93 1.98
N LEU A 744 8.61 -3.54 1.70
CA LEU A 744 9.90 -2.84 1.67
C LEU A 744 9.94 -1.85 0.50
N GLN A 745 10.35 -0.62 0.77
CA GLN A 745 10.63 0.33 -0.31
C GLN A 745 12.00 0.04 -0.91
N MET A 746 12.11 -0.03 -2.24
CA MET A 746 13.41 -0.01 -2.90
C MET A 746 13.87 1.44 -3.03
N VAL A 747 15.08 1.76 -2.58
CA VAL A 747 15.79 2.88 -3.22
C VAL A 747 16.08 2.40 -4.64
N GLN A 748 15.80 3.22 -5.66
CA GLN A 748 16.03 2.84 -7.05
C GLN A 748 17.51 2.56 -7.30
N THR A 749 17.91 1.32 -7.08
CA THR A 749 19.17 0.76 -7.57
C THR A 749 18.92 0.42 -9.04
N ARG A 750 19.55 1.17 -9.95
CA ARG A 750 19.56 0.83 -11.37
C ARG A 750 20.26 -0.52 -11.52
N PHE A 751 19.49 -1.56 -11.81
CA PHE A 751 19.98 -2.90 -12.16
C PHE A 751 20.47 -2.94 -13.61
#